data_AF-A0A9E1UU98-F1
#
_entry.id   AF-A0A9E1UU98-F1
#
_cell.length_a   1.000
_cell.length_b   1.000
_cell.length_c   1.000
_cell.angle_alpha   90.00
_cell.angle_beta   90.00
_cell.angle_gamma   90.00
#
_symmetry.space_group_name_H-M   'P 1'
#
loop_
_entity.id
_entity.type
_entity.pdbx_description
1 polymer ?
#
loop_
_entity_poly.entity_id
_entity_poly.type
_entity_poly.pdbx_seq_one_letter_code
_entity_poly.pdbx_strand_id
1 'polypeptide(L)'
;MSQDQNPDTAWQPGGERRGFGGITFDGSVHCGAGHSFEQVGVDHFRCRSRSGDAPYSWRLHLCIESPGDGREITLEVADFNHFGQELWQESAAVVSRDGQCWADLGTASIRIVPWTPTGNRAHDESFDDGWHPPYGVQFRLRLDRPELWLATPTPHTLRRCREHLRALAERCADFQIAELGPTNYSALHGFPPPLVKAAKSGNDEDRIRVVVIAGEHPAESAGMLACEGLLDELLRARDLLADFSFWVIPVANVDGVAFGRTYHNMDPADPAQPGVNLNRDWQNRSQPETQASWRLLQEVRPHCFLNLHNGRHRRELEVYSLPDADLCTFMRHLRAHLPLPLERWRPATQEGMGCREVREAGLAEHAFCIETLLLRKAPDCATFEESYRRVGMGLLRGIVAALREVYDRPNLKLAVPDASDQPIRCHAPDFVAQLPSFYYSDDFAELRAHNRFNVEVNGLPLTPGHYDVWLAASGGIGKLNISQGGQPPAVLPVVDGWLALRSVPVPGHRLMFEYECASQEIPLGKMVVCPEGLPRSRALQDARELHSSGRDTGLAEREHLREWGSFHCQLMTQQFGVADLEDMLADLVRWSASRQVLESGHPYRGAVYSEEDKYDARDAAAAAAVFARQASLAGDAEWHERALLARQYVYRSQVHEPGNLPRHGGFVHMVHGIWGVNFSRLDPPYPGIDGVDTCAIIHLLCRTVDLGLPFGDVDRQAIREAAQWVANSEVLPGVFLHHEGARHDCQNMNALALSALARAHATLTGAGESAPDAWLEAAVRGLGHYLDGQEAIGVWPYIFAQAGVRGGAYSQANIPDHGIGMYHLTRALERVPIAAFPGLREALRRAACWYLCLAWADGDTIDLEYGKQAELRGDICFSGFTWCRFTAAATLISLGRFLDDPGPWRQLGLSLMEHVRRKRWQTSDPEHAPVVAHARPEAPLATWCQTAEWDAVMLSEMIEDLA
;
A
#
# COMPACT_ATOMS: atom_id res chain seq x y z
N MET A 1 22.47 -45.76 -12.38
CA MET A 1 22.20 -46.05 -10.96
C MET A 1 21.26 -44.96 -10.47
N SER A 2 19.97 -44.96 -10.81
CA SER A 2 18.86 -45.71 -10.18
C SER A 2 18.76 -45.52 -8.67
N GLN A 3 18.00 -44.50 -8.24
CA GLN A 3 17.10 -44.50 -7.08
C GLN A 3 16.42 -43.12 -6.93
N ASP A 4 15.61 -42.71 -7.92
CA ASP A 4 14.52 -41.75 -7.68
C ASP A 4 13.24 -42.57 -7.55
N GLN A 5 13.03 -43.14 -6.37
CA GLN A 5 11.70 -43.58 -5.96
C GLN A 5 11.01 -42.34 -5.38
N ASN A 6 9.90 -41.95 -6.00
CA ASN A 6 9.02 -40.90 -5.50
C ASN A 6 8.61 -41.22 -4.04
N PRO A 7 8.98 -40.40 -3.04
CA PRO A 7 8.66 -40.66 -1.63
C PRO A 7 7.16 -40.57 -1.29
N ASP A 8 6.31 -40.21 -2.26
CA ASP A 8 4.88 -39.95 -2.07
C ASP A 8 3.97 -41.19 -1.87
N THR A 9 4.50 -42.41 -1.74
CA THR A 9 3.65 -43.63 -1.54
C THR A 9 3.84 -44.39 -0.21
N ALA A 10 4.46 -43.81 0.81
CA ALA A 10 4.40 -44.40 2.16
C ALA A 10 4.62 -43.36 3.28
N TRP A 11 3.62 -42.53 3.56
CA TRP A 11 3.61 -41.77 4.83
C TRP A 11 2.24 -41.89 5.53
N GLN A 12 2.26 -42.49 6.71
CA GLN A 12 1.24 -42.45 7.77
C GLN A 12 2.03 -42.36 9.09
N PRO A 13 1.67 -41.47 10.02
CA PRO A 13 0.47 -41.76 10.82
C PRO A 13 -0.35 -40.54 11.32
N GLY A 14 -1.60 -40.83 11.68
CA GLY A 14 -2.55 -39.89 12.30
C GLY A 14 -3.98 -39.97 11.74
N GLY A 15 -4.16 -40.57 10.56
CA GLY A 15 -5.46 -40.70 9.90
C GLY A 15 -5.64 -42.00 9.12
N GLU A 16 -6.86 -42.22 8.66
CA GLU A 16 -7.30 -43.38 7.87
C GLU A 16 -7.67 -42.93 6.45
N ARG A 17 -7.46 -43.81 5.46
CA ARG A 17 -8.04 -43.66 4.12
C ARG A 17 -9.11 -44.73 3.93
N ARG A 18 -10.35 -44.34 3.65
CA ARG A 18 -11.48 -45.28 3.55
C ARG A 18 -12.54 -44.86 2.53
N GLY A 19 -13.02 -45.84 1.76
CA GLY A 19 -14.01 -45.65 0.71
C GLY A 19 -15.41 -46.18 1.05
N PHE A 20 -16.45 -45.48 0.59
CA PHE A 20 -17.86 -45.84 0.68
C PHE A 20 -18.60 -45.43 -0.59
N GLY A 21 -19.11 -46.39 -1.37
CA GLY A 21 -20.04 -46.10 -2.46
C GLY A 21 -19.56 -45.07 -3.50
N GLY A 22 -18.26 -45.00 -3.78
CA GLY A 22 -17.65 -44.05 -4.72
C GLY A 22 -17.10 -42.76 -4.09
N ILE A 23 -17.21 -42.59 -2.77
CA ILE A 23 -16.57 -41.50 -2.01
C ILE A 23 -15.39 -42.09 -1.23
N THR A 24 -14.24 -41.44 -1.23
CA THR A 24 -13.09 -41.79 -0.39
C THR A 24 -12.77 -40.65 0.55
N PHE A 25 -12.69 -40.93 1.84
CA PHE A 25 -12.15 -40.00 2.83
C PHE A 25 -10.68 -40.36 3.08
N ASP A 26 -9.81 -39.36 3.04
CA ASP A 26 -8.37 -39.51 3.26
C ASP A 26 -7.87 -38.53 4.33
N GLY A 27 -7.76 -39.04 5.56
CA GLY A 27 -7.11 -38.34 6.68
C GLY A 27 -5.59 -38.58 6.74
N SER A 28 -5.02 -39.39 5.85
CA SER A 28 -3.57 -39.67 5.79
C SER A 28 -2.76 -38.64 5.01
N VAL A 29 -3.41 -37.59 4.51
CA VAL A 29 -2.77 -36.44 3.88
C VAL A 29 -1.76 -35.76 4.83
N HIS A 30 -0.80 -35.00 4.28
CA HIS A 30 0.20 -34.30 5.08
C HIS A 30 -0.45 -33.36 6.10
N CYS A 31 -0.05 -33.47 7.38
CA CYS A 31 -0.68 -32.76 8.50
C CYS A 31 -2.19 -33.07 8.68
N GLY A 32 -2.63 -34.23 8.17
CA GLY A 32 -4.00 -34.68 8.15
C GLY A 32 -4.47 -35.24 9.50
N ALA A 33 -5.76 -35.14 9.73
CA ALA A 33 -6.45 -35.67 10.90
C ALA A 33 -7.83 -36.18 10.47
N GLY A 34 -8.16 -37.41 10.88
CA GLY A 34 -9.41 -38.07 10.52
C GLY A 34 -9.25 -39.58 10.45
N HIS A 35 -10.00 -40.33 11.26
CA HIS A 35 -9.99 -41.80 11.25
C HIS A 35 -11.33 -42.38 11.71
N SER A 36 -11.41 -43.71 11.76
CA SER A 36 -12.60 -44.46 12.13
C SER A 36 -13.81 -44.07 11.28
N PHE A 37 -13.59 -43.95 9.96
CA PHE A 37 -14.67 -43.56 9.05
C PHE A 37 -15.72 -44.67 8.99
N GLU A 38 -16.99 -44.29 9.09
CA GLU A 38 -18.14 -45.17 8.96
C GLU A 38 -19.30 -44.49 8.23
N GLN A 39 -20.09 -45.26 7.49
CA GLN A 39 -21.35 -44.78 6.92
C GLN A 39 -22.49 -45.10 7.88
N VAL A 40 -23.10 -44.07 8.46
CA VAL A 40 -24.13 -44.18 9.51
C VAL A 40 -25.54 -43.93 8.97
N GLY A 41 -25.64 -43.49 7.72
CA GLY A 41 -26.89 -43.30 6.99
C GLY A 41 -26.68 -43.11 5.49
N VAL A 42 -27.77 -42.86 4.76
CA VAL A 42 -27.69 -42.44 3.35
C VAL A 42 -27.03 -41.06 3.30
N ASP A 43 -25.90 -40.97 2.59
CA ASP A 43 -25.08 -39.75 2.48
C ASP A 43 -24.66 -39.13 3.83
N HIS A 44 -24.65 -39.93 4.91
CA HIS A 44 -24.23 -39.52 6.25
C HIS A 44 -23.08 -40.41 6.72
N PHE A 45 -21.93 -39.79 6.90
CA PHE A 45 -20.68 -40.39 7.31
C PHE A 45 -20.28 -39.85 8.67
N ARG A 46 -19.59 -40.68 9.45
CA ARG A 46 -18.99 -40.28 10.74
C ARG A 46 -17.51 -40.60 10.72
N CYS A 47 -16.71 -39.75 11.34
CA CYS A 47 -15.31 -39.98 11.63
C CYS A 47 -14.95 -39.44 13.01
N ARG A 48 -13.68 -39.61 13.36
CA ARG A 48 -13.05 -39.13 14.59
C ARG A 48 -11.81 -38.34 14.24
N SER A 49 -11.50 -37.34 15.05
CA SER A 49 -10.31 -36.50 14.90
C SER A 49 -9.30 -36.66 16.03
N ARG A 50 -9.70 -37.28 17.16
CA ARG A 50 -8.82 -37.46 18.31
C ARG A 50 -7.91 -38.66 18.11
N SER A 51 -6.61 -38.39 17.95
CA SER A 51 -5.61 -39.44 17.85
C SER A 51 -5.19 -39.98 19.23
N GLY A 52 -5.41 -41.28 19.46
CA GLY A 52 -5.04 -41.97 20.71
C GLY A 52 -5.76 -41.42 21.95
N ASP A 53 -5.05 -41.39 23.07
CA ASP A 53 -5.56 -40.91 24.38
C ASP A 53 -5.40 -39.38 24.54
N ALA A 54 -5.35 -38.63 23.43
CA ALA A 54 -5.19 -37.18 23.48
C ALA A 54 -6.35 -36.54 24.27
N PRO A 55 -6.05 -35.70 25.28
CA PRO A 55 -7.08 -35.08 26.10
C PRO A 55 -7.84 -33.99 25.34
N TYR A 56 -7.31 -33.47 24.23
CA TYR A 56 -7.93 -32.41 23.42
C TYR A 56 -7.83 -32.71 21.92
N SER A 57 -8.93 -32.47 21.21
CA SER A 57 -9.00 -32.49 19.75
C SER A 57 -10.04 -31.48 19.26
N TRP A 58 -9.60 -30.54 18.44
CA TRP A 58 -10.49 -29.57 17.76
C TRP A 58 -10.05 -29.29 16.32
N ARG A 59 -9.04 -30.01 15.86
CA ARG A 59 -8.48 -29.91 14.51
C ARG A 59 -9.02 -31.03 13.65
N LEU A 60 -9.38 -30.76 12.40
CA LEU A 60 -9.59 -31.75 11.34
C LEU A 60 -8.86 -31.28 10.09
N HIS A 61 -8.29 -32.19 9.31
CA HIS A 61 -7.77 -31.88 7.97
C HIS A 61 -7.77 -33.16 7.13
N LEU A 62 -8.58 -33.20 6.08
CA LEU A 62 -8.69 -34.38 5.21
C LEU A 62 -9.04 -33.99 3.78
N CYS A 63 -8.76 -34.91 2.86
CA CYS A 63 -9.24 -34.87 1.49
C CYS A 63 -10.44 -35.81 1.33
N ILE A 64 -11.43 -35.38 0.54
CA ILE A 64 -12.59 -36.17 0.14
C ILE A 64 -12.53 -36.31 -1.38
N GLU A 65 -12.36 -37.53 -1.84
CA GLU A 65 -12.42 -37.86 -3.26
C GLU A 65 -13.82 -38.35 -3.61
N SER A 66 -14.34 -37.93 -4.75
CA SER A 66 -15.68 -38.28 -5.22
C SER A 66 -15.78 -38.27 -6.75
N PRO A 67 -16.92 -38.65 -7.34
CA PRO A 67 -17.14 -38.46 -8.78
C PRO A 67 -17.33 -36.99 -9.21
N GLY A 68 -17.52 -36.05 -8.27
CA GLY A 68 -17.81 -34.66 -8.58
C GLY A 68 -19.22 -34.41 -9.14
N ASP A 69 -20.20 -35.21 -8.72
CA ASP A 69 -21.57 -35.18 -9.26
C ASP A 69 -22.50 -34.18 -8.55
N GLY A 70 -21.96 -33.38 -7.63
CA GLY A 70 -22.68 -32.32 -6.94
C GLY A 70 -23.65 -32.82 -5.85
N ARG A 71 -23.56 -34.10 -5.46
CA ARG A 71 -24.33 -34.62 -4.32
C ARG A 71 -23.91 -33.94 -3.03
N GLU A 72 -24.84 -33.85 -2.10
CA GLU A 72 -24.61 -33.31 -0.77
C GLU A 72 -24.45 -34.46 0.23
N ILE A 73 -23.44 -34.37 1.09
CA ILE A 73 -23.19 -35.33 2.17
C ILE A 73 -23.16 -34.62 3.52
N THR A 74 -23.41 -35.38 4.58
CA THR A 74 -23.15 -34.98 5.96
C THR A 74 -21.93 -35.75 6.49
N LEU A 75 -20.89 -35.03 6.91
CA LEU A 75 -19.75 -35.59 7.64
C LEU A 75 -19.83 -35.19 9.11
N GLU A 76 -19.98 -36.17 10.00
CA GLU A 76 -20.00 -36.00 11.44
C GLU A 76 -18.62 -36.31 12.05
N VAL A 77 -17.97 -35.32 12.64
CA VAL A 77 -16.80 -35.54 13.51
C VAL A 77 -17.33 -35.77 14.91
N ALA A 78 -17.13 -36.97 15.45
CA ALA A 78 -17.84 -37.45 16.63
C ALA A 78 -17.27 -36.99 17.98
N ASP A 79 -16.04 -36.47 17.98
CA ASP A 79 -15.18 -36.47 19.17
C ASP A 79 -14.35 -35.20 19.40
N PHE A 80 -14.78 -34.08 18.84
CA PHE A 80 -14.21 -32.79 19.22
C PHE A 80 -14.43 -32.52 20.70
N ASN A 81 -13.49 -31.80 21.30
CA ASN A 81 -13.66 -31.33 22.65
C ASN A 81 -12.88 -30.04 22.89
N HIS A 82 -13.64 -29.03 23.31
CA HIS A 82 -13.12 -27.73 23.70
C HIS A 82 -14.16 -26.98 24.54
N PHE A 83 -13.75 -25.86 25.14
CA PHE A 83 -14.65 -24.98 25.88
C PHE A 83 -15.76 -24.40 24.98
N GLY A 84 -17.02 -24.34 25.44
CA GLY A 84 -18.11 -23.54 24.82
C GLY A 84 -19.18 -24.30 24.02
N GLN A 85 -18.85 -25.37 23.28
CA GLN A 85 -19.78 -26.18 22.45
C GLN A 85 -20.79 -25.37 21.58
N GLU A 86 -20.40 -24.21 21.07
CA GLU A 86 -21.29 -23.32 20.31
C GLU A 86 -20.88 -23.24 18.82
N LEU A 87 -21.86 -23.01 17.95
CA LEU A 87 -21.67 -22.97 16.49
C LEU A 87 -20.59 -21.97 16.02
N TRP A 88 -20.45 -20.83 16.71
CA TRP A 88 -19.45 -19.82 16.35
C TRP A 88 -18.01 -20.31 16.51
N GLN A 89 -17.79 -21.36 17.31
CA GLN A 89 -16.46 -21.93 17.57
C GLN A 89 -15.97 -22.83 16.44
N GLU A 90 -16.91 -23.25 15.58
CA GLU A 90 -16.65 -23.98 14.35
C GLU A 90 -16.61 -23.05 13.13
N SER A 91 -16.75 -21.73 13.31
CA SER A 91 -16.84 -20.77 12.20
C SER A 91 -15.59 -20.69 11.33
N ALA A 92 -14.43 -21.09 11.86
CA ALA A 92 -13.16 -21.17 11.13
C ALA A 92 -13.01 -22.46 10.30
N ALA A 93 -14.07 -23.27 10.16
CA ALA A 93 -14.07 -24.38 9.21
C ALA A 93 -13.99 -23.87 7.77
N VAL A 94 -13.09 -24.45 7.00
CA VAL A 94 -12.78 -24.04 5.63
C VAL A 94 -12.77 -25.24 4.69
N VAL A 95 -13.03 -24.96 3.42
CA VAL A 95 -12.92 -25.92 2.33
C VAL A 95 -11.96 -25.42 1.26
N SER A 96 -11.33 -26.35 0.56
CA SER A 96 -10.47 -26.06 -0.58
C SER A 96 -10.71 -27.03 -1.73
N ARG A 97 -10.50 -26.56 -2.96
CA ARG A 97 -10.62 -27.36 -4.19
C ARG A 97 -9.28 -27.88 -4.70
N ASP A 98 -8.18 -27.35 -4.17
CA ASP A 98 -6.81 -27.61 -4.62
C ASP A 98 -5.84 -27.87 -3.46
N GLY A 99 -6.32 -27.81 -2.21
CA GLY A 99 -5.51 -27.95 -0.99
C GLY A 99 -4.63 -26.72 -0.69
N GLN A 100 -4.74 -25.65 -1.48
CA GLN A 100 -3.92 -24.44 -1.37
C GLN A 100 -4.76 -23.20 -1.07
N CYS A 101 -5.85 -23.00 -1.81
CA CYS A 101 -6.76 -21.87 -1.65
C CYS A 101 -7.96 -22.27 -0.81
N TRP A 102 -8.11 -21.64 0.36
CA TRP A 102 -9.13 -21.98 1.35
C TRP A 102 -10.24 -20.93 1.40
N ALA A 103 -11.49 -21.40 1.39
CA ALA A 103 -12.68 -20.56 1.52
C ALA A 103 -13.49 -20.98 2.77
N ASP A 104 -14.16 -20.01 3.38
CA ASP A 104 -15.02 -20.25 4.54
C ASP A 104 -16.15 -21.21 4.17
N LEU A 105 -16.36 -22.25 4.98
CA LEU A 105 -17.49 -23.17 4.78
C LEU A 105 -18.84 -22.52 5.13
N GLY A 106 -18.82 -21.57 6.07
CA GLY A 106 -19.99 -20.85 6.57
C GLY A 106 -20.80 -21.63 7.61
N THR A 107 -21.29 -20.93 8.63
CA THR A 107 -22.00 -21.55 9.77
C THR A 107 -23.34 -22.19 9.40
N ALA A 108 -23.94 -21.81 8.26
CA ALA A 108 -25.16 -22.43 7.73
C ALA A 108 -24.96 -23.91 7.33
N SER A 109 -23.72 -24.32 7.08
CA SER A 109 -23.33 -25.68 6.70
C SER A 109 -22.84 -26.50 7.89
N ILE A 110 -22.93 -25.99 9.12
CA ILE A 110 -22.37 -26.60 10.32
C ILE A 110 -23.46 -26.80 11.37
N ARG A 111 -23.41 -27.92 12.08
CA ARG A 111 -24.32 -28.21 13.20
C ARG A 111 -23.58 -28.89 14.34
N ILE A 112 -23.74 -28.35 15.56
CA ILE A 112 -23.30 -29.03 16.79
C ILE A 112 -24.28 -30.15 17.12
N VAL A 113 -23.76 -31.34 17.42
CA VAL A 113 -24.53 -32.52 17.80
C VAL A 113 -23.96 -33.15 19.07
N PRO A 114 -24.74 -33.97 19.80
CA PRO A 114 -24.21 -34.74 20.92
C PRO A 114 -23.01 -35.59 20.49
N TRP A 115 -22.02 -35.68 21.37
CA TRP A 115 -20.89 -36.60 21.21
C TRP A 115 -21.36 -38.04 21.00
N THR A 116 -20.63 -38.78 20.14
CA THR A 116 -20.83 -40.24 19.99
C THR A 116 -19.70 -41.02 20.66
N PRO A 117 -19.98 -41.79 21.74
CA PRO A 117 -18.99 -42.61 22.45
C PRO A 117 -18.21 -43.55 21.56
N THR A 118 -16.94 -43.78 21.90
CA THR A 118 -16.07 -44.75 21.21
C THR A 118 -16.51 -46.18 21.48
N GLY A 119 -17.25 -46.41 22.57
CA GLY A 119 -17.61 -47.74 23.04
C GLY A 119 -16.56 -48.34 23.97
N ASN A 120 -15.42 -47.66 24.16
CA ASN A 120 -14.45 -47.97 25.20
C ASN A 120 -14.69 -47.05 26.39
N ARG A 121 -15.30 -47.60 27.45
CA ARG A 121 -15.64 -46.86 28.66
C ARG A 121 -14.46 -46.11 29.29
N ALA A 122 -13.27 -46.71 29.31
CA ALA A 122 -12.09 -46.07 29.91
C ALA A 122 -11.63 -44.84 29.10
N HIS A 123 -11.79 -44.87 27.77
CA HIS A 123 -11.51 -43.73 26.91
C HIS A 123 -12.62 -42.68 27.01
N ASP A 124 -13.88 -43.12 26.95
CA ASP A 124 -15.03 -42.20 27.02
C ASP A 124 -15.10 -41.43 28.36
N GLU A 125 -14.69 -42.05 29.48
CA GLU A 125 -14.60 -41.39 30.79
C GLU A 125 -13.39 -40.45 30.92
N SER A 126 -12.32 -40.62 30.13
CA SER A 126 -11.12 -39.76 30.20
C SER A 126 -11.23 -38.48 29.39
N PHE A 127 -12.26 -38.35 28.54
CA PHE A 127 -12.40 -37.27 27.58
C PHE A 127 -13.04 -35.99 28.11
N ASP A 128 -13.76 -36.08 29.23
CA ASP A 128 -14.35 -34.93 29.90
C ASP A 128 -13.54 -34.58 31.16
N ASP A 129 -12.73 -33.53 31.07
CA ASP A 129 -11.98 -32.96 32.20
C ASP A 129 -12.79 -31.91 32.98
N GLY A 130 -14.09 -31.78 32.67
CA GLY A 130 -15.01 -30.78 33.23
C GLY A 130 -14.91 -29.39 32.58
N TRP A 131 -13.85 -29.10 31.83
CA TRP A 131 -13.62 -27.83 31.15
C TRP A 131 -13.76 -27.94 29.63
N HIS A 132 -13.48 -29.12 29.08
CA HIS A 132 -13.53 -29.46 27.65
C HIS A 132 -14.43 -30.68 27.43
N PRO A 133 -15.71 -30.58 27.80
CA PRO A 133 -16.69 -31.64 27.56
C PRO A 133 -16.78 -31.93 26.06
N PRO A 134 -16.92 -33.19 25.66
CA PRO A 134 -16.72 -33.51 24.27
C PRO A 134 -18.07 -33.55 23.52
N TYR A 135 -18.04 -33.25 22.22
CA TYR A 135 -19.22 -33.03 21.39
C TYR A 135 -18.96 -33.43 19.93
N GLY A 136 -20.02 -33.56 19.14
CA GLY A 136 -19.92 -33.84 17.71
C GLY A 136 -20.20 -32.60 16.85
N VAL A 137 -19.63 -32.59 15.64
CA VAL A 137 -19.88 -31.54 14.64
C VAL A 137 -20.25 -32.18 13.32
N GLN A 138 -21.39 -31.78 12.75
CA GLN A 138 -21.82 -32.17 11.42
C GLN A 138 -21.52 -31.06 10.42
N PHE A 139 -20.81 -31.41 9.36
CA PHE A 139 -20.53 -30.57 8.20
C PHE A 139 -21.38 -31.04 7.02
N ARG A 140 -22.13 -30.13 6.42
CA ARG A 140 -22.85 -30.35 5.16
C ARG A 140 -21.94 -29.93 4.01
N LEU A 141 -21.59 -30.89 3.15
CA LEU A 141 -20.57 -30.71 2.11
C LEU A 141 -21.17 -31.05 0.76
N ARG A 142 -20.94 -30.19 -0.23
CA ARG A 142 -21.37 -30.41 -1.61
C ARG A 142 -20.18 -30.87 -2.46
N LEU A 143 -20.30 -32.05 -3.05
CA LEU A 143 -19.22 -32.72 -3.79
C LEU A 143 -19.27 -32.37 -5.27
N ASP A 144 -19.09 -31.09 -5.61
CA ASP A 144 -19.14 -30.59 -7.00
C ASP A 144 -17.87 -30.90 -7.83
N ARG A 145 -16.85 -31.48 -7.20
CA ARG A 145 -15.54 -31.76 -7.82
C ARG A 145 -14.99 -33.12 -7.38
N PRO A 146 -14.07 -33.70 -8.17
CA PRO A 146 -13.44 -34.97 -7.82
C PRO A 146 -12.69 -34.94 -6.49
N GLU A 147 -12.20 -33.78 -6.07
CA GLU A 147 -11.52 -33.59 -4.80
C GLU A 147 -12.12 -32.39 -4.06
N LEU A 148 -12.32 -32.56 -2.76
CA LEU A 148 -12.72 -31.52 -1.82
C LEU A 148 -11.90 -31.68 -0.54
N TRP A 149 -11.21 -30.63 -0.14
CA TRP A 149 -10.47 -30.57 1.12
C TRP A 149 -11.35 -29.94 2.19
N LEU A 150 -11.32 -30.49 3.39
CA LEU A 150 -11.99 -29.93 4.57
C LEU A 150 -10.95 -29.76 5.68
N ALA A 151 -10.95 -28.59 6.31
CA ALA A 151 -10.15 -28.34 7.48
C ALA A 151 -10.86 -27.48 8.51
N THR A 152 -10.47 -27.64 9.77
CA THR A 152 -10.82 -26.71 10.84
C THR A 152 -9.64 -26.59 11.79
N PRO A 153 -9.02 -25.41 11.95
CA PRO A 153 -9.12 -24.20 11.12
C PRO A 153 -8.34 -24.36 9.80
N THR A 154 -8.11 -23.25 9.05
CA THR A 154 -7.20 -23.23 7.90
C THR A 154 -5.86 -23.89 8.21
N PRO A 155 -5.41 -24.90 7.45
CA PRO A 155 -4.19 -25.61 7.77
C PRO A 155 -2.95 -24.80 7.42
N HIS A 156 -1.94 -24.84 8.28
CA HIS A 156 -0.60 -24.37 8.00
C HIS A 156 0.34 -25.58 7.91
N THR A 157 0.64 -26.03 6.70
CA THR A 157 1.45 -27.23 6.48
C THR A 157 2.95 -26.93 6.59
N LEU A 158 3.74 -27.95 6.95
CA LEU A 158 5.21 -27.79 7.02
C LEU A 158 5.82 -27.54 5.64
N ARG A 159 5.21 -28.10 4.59
CA ARG A 159 5.56 -27.83 3.20
C ARG A 159 5.38 -26.35 2.85
N ARG A 160 4.20 -25.79 3.12
CA ARG A 160 3.91 -24.36 2.91
C ARG A 160 4.94 -23.49 3.63
N CYS A 161 5.21 -23.79 4.91
CA CYS A 161 6.18 -23.06 5.70
C CYS A 161 7.56 -23.04 5.02
N ARG A 162 8.07 -24.22 4.64
CA ARG A 162 9.37 -24.33 3.96
C ARG A 162 9.42 -23.56 2.64
N GLU A 163 8.37 -23.63 1.83
CA GLU A 163 8.27 -22.92 0.55
C GLU A 163 8.27 -21.40 0.75
N HIS A 164 7.48 -20.91 1.72
CA HIS A 164 7.45 -19.50 2.09
C HIS A 164 8.83 -19.01 2.54
N LEU A 165 9.49 -19.74 3.44
CA LEU A 165 10.81 -19.36 3.94
C LEU A 165 11.84 -19.32 2.82
N ARG A 166 11.91 -20.35 1.96
CA ARG A 166 12.82 -20.37 0.80
C ARG A 166 12.60 -19.14 -0.08
N ALA A 167 11.35 -18.80 -0.36
CA ALA A 167 11.03 -17.60 -1.12
C ALA A 167 11.55 -16.33 -0.44
N LEU A 168 11.48 -16.21 0.90
CA LEU A 168 12.05 -15.05 1.61
C LEU A 168 13.58 -14.96 1.47
N ALA A 169 14.30 -16.06 1.65
CA ALA A 169 15.77 -16.05 1.54
C ALA A 169 16.27 -15.82 0.12
N GLU A 170 15.56 -16.33 -0.89
CA GLU A 170 15.84 -16.06 -2.31
C GLU A 170 15.63 -14.59 -2.66
N ARG A 171 14.71 -13.91 -1.94
CA ARG A 171 14.34 -12.51 -2.16
C ARG A 171 15.29 -11.52 -1.52
N CYS A 172 15.87 -11.89 -0.38
CA CYS A 172 16.63 -10.96 0.43
C CYS A 172 17.69 -11.71 1.24
N ALA A 173 18.95 -11.38 0.98
CA ALA A 173 20.09 -11.96 1.69
C ALA A 173 20.10 -11.66 3.19
N ASP A 174 19.32 -10.67 3.64
CA ASP A 174 19.14 -10.36 5.07
C ASP A 174 18.31 -11.44 5.78
N PHE A 175 17.62 -12.33 5.04
CA PHE A 175 16.86 -13.47 5.57
C PHE A 175 17.68 -14.75 5.44
N GLN A 176 18.18 -15.23 6.57
CA GLN A 176 18.97 -16.46 6.66
C GLN A 176 18.11 -17.55 7.29
N ILE A 177 17.94 -18.67 6.59
CA ILE A 177 17.19 -19.82 7.07
C ILE A 177 18.17 -20.85 7.60
N ALA A 178 17.91 -21.33 8.81
CA ALA A 178 18.63 -22.41 9.46
C ALA A 178 17.63 -23.43 10.04
N GLU A 179 18.16 -24.56 10.50
CA GLU A 179 17.42 -25.54 11.27
C GLU A 179 17.77 -25.37 12.75
N LEU A 180 16.76 -25.31 13.62
CA LEU A 180 16.96 -25.12 15.05
C LEU A 180 17.59 -26.37 15.73
N GLY A 181 17.29 -27.55 15.18
CA GLY A 181 17.79 -28.84 15.64
C GLY A 181 16.84 -29.99 15.32
N PRO A 182 17.22 -31.26 15.57
CA PRO A 182 16.32 -32.40 15.39
C PRO A 182 15.24 -32.45 16.48
N THR A 183 14.07 -33.00 16.15
CA THR A 183 13.01 -33.40 17.10
C THR A 183 12.96 -34.92 17.23
N ASN A 184 11.96 -35.45 17.95
CA ASN A 184 11.78 -36.90 18.11
C ASN A 184 11.55 -37.59 16.76
N TYR A 185 10.84 -36.94 15.83
CA TYR A 185 10.43 -37.52 14.55
C TYR A 185 10.80 -36.69 13.32
N SER A 186 11.50 -35.56 13.41
CA SER A 186 11.86 -34.74 12.24
C SER A 186 12.67 -35.49 11.19
N ALA A 187 13.50 -36.47 11.59
CA ALA A 187 14.23 -37.32 10.67
C ALA A 187 13.31 -38.26 9.86
N LEU A 188 12.15 -38.62 10.41
CA LEU A 188 11.17 -39.51 9.76
C LEU A 188 10.33 -38.76 8.72
N HIS A 189 9.81 -37.59 9.05
CA HIS A 189 8.96 -36.81 8.14
C HIS A 189 9.73 -35.77 7.32
N GLY A 190 10.99 -35.52 7.66
CA GLY A 190 11.90 -34.68 6.90
C GLY A 190 11.73 -33.17 7.13
N PHE A 191 11.03 -32.74 8.19
CA PHE A 191 10.84 -31.32 8.52
C PHE A 191 11.38 -30.98 9.92
N PRO A 192 12.64 -30.55 10.06
CA PRO A 192 13.11 -29.98 11.32
C PRO A 192 12.48 -28.60 11.58
N PRO A 193 12.44 -28.12 12.85
CA PRO A 193 11.94 -26.80 13.18
C PRO A 193 12.80 -25.72 12.48
N PRO A 194 12.19 -24.89 11.62
CA PRO A 194 12.92 -23.85 10.92
C PRO A 194 13.21 -22.65 11.84
N LEU A 195 14.38 -22.05 11.65
CA LEU A 195 14.79 -20.78 12.25
C LEU A 195 15.08 -19.79 11.13
N VAL A 196 14.50 -18.59 11.21
CA VAL A 196 14.80 -17.47 10.31
C VAL A 196 15.51 -16.41 11.10
N LYS A 197 16.71 -16.01 10.67
CA LYS A 197 17.35 -14.78 11.12
C LYS A 197 17.13 -13.71 10.05
N ALA A 198 16.39 -12.66 10.37
CA ALA A 198 16.21 -11.49 9.51
C ALA A 198 17.01 -10.31 10.10
N ALA A 199 18.12 -9.94 9.46
CA ALA A 199 19.05 -8.92 9.93
C ALA A 199 20.00 -8.48 8.81
N LYS A 200 20.35 -7.19 8.74
CA LYS A 200 21.43 -6.74 7.83
C LYS A 200 22.78 -7.33 8.25
N SER A 201 23.73 -7.45 7.33
CA SER A 201 25.11 -7.78 7.69
C SER A 201 25.67 -6.81 8.75
N GLY A 202 26.37 -7.31 9.76
CA GLY A 202 26.93 -6.48 10.85
C GLY A 202 26.86 -7.16 12.21
N ASN A 203 27.23 -6.43 13.27
CA ASN A 203 27.11 -6.90 14.65
C ASN A 203 25.64 -6.73 15.14
N ASP A 204 25.09 -7.78 15.74
CA ASP A 204 23.74 -7.78 16.31
C ASP A 204 23.69 -7.14 17.71
N GLU A 205 24.83 -6.92 18.37
CA GLU A 205 24.89 -6.31 19.70
C GLU A 205 24.34 -4.88 19.74
N ASP A 206 24.53 -4.12 18.64
CA ASP A 206 24.09 -2.73 18.53
C ASP A 206 22.60 -2.56 18.16
N ARG A 207 21.94 -3.68 17.84
CA ARG A 207 20.55 -3.73 17.35
C ARG A 207 19.58 -4.22 18.41
N ILE A 208 18.32 -3.81 18.27
CA ILE A 208 17.23 -4.35 19.06
C ILE A 208 16.89 -5.75 18.54
N ARG A 209 17.34 -6.75 19.29
CA ARG A 209 17.08 -8.17 19.05
C ARG A 209 15.67 -8.59 19.48
N VAL A 210 14.92 -9.23 18.58
CA VAL A 210 13.58 -9.74 18.81
C VAL A 210 13.52 -11.22 18.45
N VAL A 211 12.99 -12.06 19.35
CA VAL A 211 12.75 -13.48 19.08
C VAL A 211 11.24 -13.72 19.00
N VAL A 212 10.79 -14.44 17.97
CA VAL A 212 9.38 -14.78 17.76
C VAL A 212 9.26 -16.30 17.62
N ILE A 213 8.34 -16.92 18.34
CA ILE A 213 8.03 -18.34 18.25
C ILE A 213 6.53 -18.51 17.95
N ALA A 214 6.20 -19.44 17.07
CA ALA A 214 4.83 -19.85 16.78
C ALA A 214 4.73 -21.38 16.68
N GLY A 215 3.50 -21.89 16.79
CA GLY A 215 3.22 -23.31 16.53
C GLY A 215 3.74 -24.28 17.60
N GLU A 216 3.80 -23.87 18.88
CA GLU A 216 4.04 -24.80 19.99
C GLU A 216 2.89 -25.80 20.15
N HIS A 217 1.66 -25.33 19.91
CA HIS A 217 0.48 -26.16 19.77
C HIS A 217 0.18 -26.37 18.27
N PRO A 218 0.17 -27.63 17.78
CA PRO A 218 0.11 -27.91 16.35
C PRO A 218 -1.15 -27.44 15.61
N ALA A 219 -2.29 -27.32 16.28
CA ALA A 219 -3.53 -26.85 15.65
C ALA A 219 -3.66 -25.32 15.60
N GLU A 220 -2.75 -24.60 16.25
CA GLU A 220 -2.80 -23.13 16.35
C GLU A 220 -2.22 -22.45 15.09
N SER A 221 -2.83 -22.76 13.95
CA SER A 221 -2.40 -22.29 12.63
C SER A 221 -2.60 -20.79 12.42
N ALA A 222 -3.48 -20.13 13.18
CA ALA A 222 -3.63 -18.68 13.12
C ALA A 222 -2.36 -17.98 13.63
N GLY A 223 -1.74 -18.51 14.70
CA GLY A 223 -0.44 -18.03 15.19
C GLY A 223 0.68 -18.25 14.18
N MET A 224 0.69 -19.40 13.50
CA MET A 224 1.68 -19.70 12.44
C MET A 224 1.50 -18.80 11.21
N LEU A 225 0.27 -18.57 10.75
CA LEU A 225 -0.04 -17.67 9.64
C LEU A 225 0.20 -16.20 9.98
N ALA A 226 0.01 -15.80 11.24
CA ALA A 226 0.45 -14.49 11.72
C ALA A 226 1.98 -14.37 11.68
N CYS A 227 2.71 -15.45 12.00
CA CYS A 227 4.16 -15.48 11.84
C CYS A 227 4.59 -15.31 10.36
N GLU A 228 3.88 -15.95 9.43
CA GLU A 228 4.06 -15.78 7.98
C GLU A 228 3.90 -14.30 7.56
N GLY A 229 2.80 -13.66 7.98
CA GLY A 229 2.53 -12.25 7.70
C GLY A 229 3.54 -11.28 8.34
N LEU A 230 4.06 -11.60 9.53
CA LEU A 230 5.14 -10.84 10.17
C LEU A 230 6.43 -10.88 9.34
N LEU A 231 6.81 -12.05 8.83
CA LEU A 231 7.99 -12.19 7.98
C LEU A 231 7.83 -11.46 6.64
N ASP A 232 6.62 -11.49 6.05
CA ASP A 232 6.32 -10.71 4.84
C ASP A 232 6.46 -9.20 5.08
N GLU A 233 6.00 -8.72 6.24
CA GLU A 233 6.12 -7.31 6.59
C GLU A 233 7.58 -6.91 6.87
N LEU A 234 8.38 -7.78 7.49
CA LEU A 234 9.82 -7.55 7.64
C LEU A 234 10.51 -7.39 6.28
N LEU A 235 10.10 -8.17 5.28
CA LEU A 235 10.64 -8.06 3.94
C LEU A 235 10.24 -6.74 3.26
N ARG A 236 8.99 -6.29 3.45
CA ARG A 236 8.53 -4.96 2.98
C ARG A 236 9.25 -3.81 3.68
N ALA A 237 9.53 -3.97 4.96
CA ALA A 237 10.12 -2.95 5.81
C ALA A 237 11.59 -3.23 6.14
N ARG A 238 12.36 -3.75 5.18
CA ARG A 238 13.76 -4.21 5.38
C ARG A 238 14.70 -3.18 6.01
N ASP A 239 14.41 -1.89 5.89
CA ASP A 239 15.21 -0.84 6.54
C ASP A 239 15.17 -0.92 8.06
N LEU A 240 14.12 -1.54 8.62
CA LEU A 240 14.07 -1.89 10.04
C LEU A 240 15.25 -2.75 10.46
N LEU A 241 15.76 -3.60 9.57
CA LEU A 241 16.87 -4.51 9.86
C LEU A 241 18.22 -3.81 10.06
N ALA A 242 18.28 -2.49 9.87
CA ALA A 242 19.40 -1.67 10.31
C ALA A 242 19.43 -1.50 11.83
N ASP A 243 18.24 -1.32 12.44
CA ASP A 243 18.07 -1.06 13.87
C ASP A 243 17.67 -2.32 14.66
N PHE A 244 17.16 -3.34 13.96
CA PHE A 244 16.61 -4.56 14.55
C PHE A 244 17.24 -5.80 13.95
N SER A 245 17.28 -6.87 14.76
CA SER A 245 17.55 -8.22 14.28
C SER A 245 16.45 -9.13 14.80
N PHE A 246 15.86 -9.93 13.91
CA PHE A 246 14.76 -10.83 14.25
C PHE A 246 15.21 -12.29 14.13
N TRP A 247 14.84 -13.11 15.10
CA TRP A 247 14.97 -14.56 15.08
C TRP A 247 13.59 -15.18 15.22
N VAL A 248 13.14 -15.86 14.18
CA VAL A 248 11.76 -16.32 14.08
C VAL A 248 11.74 -17.83 13.93
N ILE A 249 10.94 -18.51 14.77
CA ILE A 249 10.63 -19.94 14.67
C ILE A 249 9.15 -20.05 14.26
N PRO A 250 8.84 -20.18 12.96
CA PRO A 250 7.46 -20.18 12.48
C PRO A 250 6.63 -21.38 12.94
N VAL A 251 7.29 -22.52 13.17
CA VAL A 251 6.64 -23.74 13.66
C VAL A 251 7.60 -24.46 14.61
N ALA A 252 7.35 -24.36 15.91
CA ALA A 252 8.15 -25.05 16.93
C ALA A 252 7.84 -26.56 16.97
N ASN A 253 6.56 -26.94 16.97
CA ASN A 253 6.11 -28.33 17.12
C ASN A 253 5.90 -29.01 15.76
N VAL A 254 6.98 -29.17 14.99
CA VAL A 254 6.93 -29.80 13.65
C VAL A 254 6.40 -31.23 13.70
N ASP A 255 6.72 -32.00 14.74
CA ASP A 255 6.23 -33.36 14.91
C ASP A 255 4.71 -33.37 15.13
N GLY A 256 4.21 -32.60 16.08
CA GLY A 256 2.77 -32.53 16.29
C GLY A 256 2.00 -32.04 15.06
N VAL A 257 2.56 -31.09 14.29
CA VAL A 257 1.94 -30.61 13.04
C VAL A 257 1.93 -31.69 11.97
N ALA A 258 3.06 -32.37 11.76
CA ALA A 258 3.16 -33.45 10.79
C ALA A 258 2.10 -34.52 11.07
N PHE A 259 1.94 -34.96 12.31
CA PHE A 259 1.04 -36.05 12.71
C PHE A 259 -0.41 -35.58 13.01
N GLY A 260 -0.79 -34.37 12.61
CA GLY A 260 -2.16 -33.87 12.73
C GLY A 260 -2.64 -33.70 14.18
N ARG A 261 -1.73 -33.50 15.13
CA ARG A 261 -2.07 -33.28 16.54
C ARG A 261 -2.74 -31.93 16.75
N THR A 262 -3.33 -31.78 17.93
CA THR A 262 -3.99 -30.54 18.35
C THR A 262 -3.11 -29.71 19.28
N TYR A 263 -2.68 -30.28 20.42
CA TYR A 263 -2.12 -29.49 21.53
C TYR A 263 -0.77 -30.00 22.06
N HIS A 264 -0.43 -31.27 21.79
CA HIS A 264 0.77 -31.93 22.31
C HIS A 264 1.73 -32.25 21.16
N ASN A 265 3.02 -32.39 21.47
CA ASN A 265 3.96 -33.04 20.55
C ASN A 265 3.72 -34.57 20.53
N MET A 266 4.70 -35.32 20.06
CA MET A 266 4.64 -36.78 19.94
C MET A 266 5.39 -37.46 21.08
N ASP A 267 4.80 -38.52 21.65
CA ASP A 267 5.52 -39.37 22.59
C ASP A 267 6.75 -39.98 21.88
N PRO A 268 7.95 -39.94 22.50
CA PRO A 268 9.19 -40.35 21.86
C PRO A 268 9.30 -41.86 21.60
N ALA A 269 8.48 -42.69 22.26
CA ALA A 269 8.47 -44.13 22.10
C ALA A 269 7.31 -44.63 21.25
N ASP A 270 6.15 -43.97 21.30
CA ASP A 270 4.97 -44.35 20.54
C ASP A 270 4.26 -43.13 19.91
N PRO A 271 4.36 -42.91 18.59
CA PRO A 271 3.69 -41.79 17.93
C PRO A 271 2.16 -41.93 17.92
N ALA A 272 1.56 -43.04 18.37
CA ALA A 272 0.12 -43.11 18.60
C ALA A 272 -0.30 -42.38 19.88
N GLN A 273 0.60 -42.23 20.85
CA GLN A 273 0.34 -41.58 22.13
C GLN A 273 0.65 -40.07 22.10
N PRO A 274 -0.13 -39.24 22.81
CA PRO A 274 0.19 -37.83 22.95
C PRO A 274 1.48 -37.65 23.76
N GLY A 275 2.37 -36.78 23.29
CA GLY A 275 3.56 -36.40 24.03
C GLY A 275 3.30 -35.26 25.01
N VAL A 276 4.31 -34.41 25.19
CA VAL A 276 4.27 -33.27 26.11
C VAL A 276 3.66 -32.05 25.44
N ASN A 277 2.95 -31.23 26.23
CA ASN A 277 2.57 -29.88 25.82
C ASN A 277 3.81 -28.98 25.90
N LEU A 278 4.31 -28.50 24.74
CA LEU A 278 5.53 -27.70 24.68
C LEU A 278 5.44 -26.39 25.46
N ASN A 279 4.28 -25.70 25.46
CA ASN A 279 4.08 -24.48 26.25
C ASN A 279 4.08 -24.77 27.76
N ARG A 280 3.94 -26.02 28.21
CA ARG A 280 4.12 -26.41 29.63
C ARG A 280 5.52 -26.92 29.95
N ASP A 281 6.33 -27.18 28.94
CA ASP A 281 7.65 -27.77 29.09
C ASP A 281 8.76 -26.73 29.26
N TRP A 282 8.48 -25.43 29.19
CA TRP A 282 9.48 -24.36 29.39
C TRP A 282 10.22 -24.42 30.74
N GLN A 283 9.59 -24.99 31.78
CA GLN A 283 10.20 -25.17 33.11
C GLN A 283 11.22 -26.31 33.14
N ASN A 284 10.83 -27.48 32.62
CA ASN A 284 11.62 -28.70 32.68
C ASN A 284 12.56 -28.86 31.49
N ARG A 285 12.17 -28.29 30.34
CA ARG A 285 12.83 -28.37 29.03
C ARG A 285 13.18 -29.83 28.72
N SER A 286 12.18 -30.71 28.87
CA SER A 286 12.36 -32.15 28.68
C SER A 286 12.36 -32.53 27.20
N GLN A 287 11.74 -31.72 26.34
CA GLN A 287 11.61 -31.98 24.91
C GLN A 287 12.73 -31.33 24.09
N PRO A 288 13.16 -31.94 22.97
CA PRO A 288 14.22 -31.38 22.13
C PRO A 288 13.86 -30.00 21.57
N GLU A 289 12.59 -29.76 21.24
CA GLU A 289 12.10 -28.47 20.73
C GLU A 289 12.30 -27.33 21.73
N THR A 290 11.87 -27.51 22.98
CA THR A 290 12.00 -26.50 24.04
C THR A 290 13.45 -26.31 24.46
N GLN A 291 14.27 -27.38 24.47
CA GLN A 291 15.71 -27.27 24.70
C GLN A 291 16.41 -26.44 23.61
N ALA A 292 16.04 -26.61 22.34
CA ALA A 292 16.63 -25.87 21.24
C ALA A 292 16.20 -24.40 21.25
N SER A 293 14.91 -24.12 21.46
CA SER A 293 14.39 -22.76 21.64
C SER A 293 15.04 -22.04 22.84
N TRP A 294 15.25 -22.75 23.96
CA TRP A 294 15.92 -22.18 25.13
C TRP A 294 17.38 -21.83 24.86
N ARG A 295 18.12 -22.71 24.16
CA ARG A 295 19.51 -22.42 23.75
C ARG A 295 19.59 -21.19 22.85
N LEU A 296 18.67 -21.06 21.88
CA LEU A 296 18.58 -19.87 21.04
C LEU A 296 18.38 -18.61 21.89
N LEU A 297 17.47 -18.63 22.86
CA LEU A 297 17.22 -17.47 23.74
C LEU A 297 18.43 -17.13 24.62
N GLN A 298 19.17 -18.13 25.07
CA GLN A 298 20.43 -17.93 25.82
C GLN A 298 21.53 -17.30 24.96
N GLU A 299 21.60 -17.67 23.68
CA GLU A 299 22.56 -17.15 22.71
C GLU A 299 22.20 -15.73 22.27
N VAL A 300 20.95 -15.51 21.86
CA VAL A 300 20.48 -14.24 21.29
C VAL A 300 20.29 -13.17 22.36
N ARG A 301 19.86 -13.53 23.58
CA ARG A 301 19.49 -12.58 24.64
C ARG A 301 18.61 -11.45 24.10
N PRO A 302 17.38 -11.76 23.62
CA PRO A 302 16.55 -10.79 22.95
C PRO A 302 16.11 -9.67 23.90
N HIS A 303 15.96 -8.47 23.37
CA HIS A 303 15.26 -7.41 24.08
C HIS A 303 13.77 -7.74 24.21
N CYS A 304 13.18 -8.33 23.16
CA CYS A 304 11.77 -8.72 23.15
C CYS A 304 11.57 -10.16 22.68
N PHE A 305 10.79 -10.92 23.45
CA PHE A 305 10.36 -12.27 23.10
C PHE A 305 8.85 -12.30 22.84
N LEU A 306 8.44 -12.85 21.70
CA LEU A 306 7.04 -13.02 21.32
C LEU A 306 6.73 -14.51 21.17
N ASN A 307 5.67 -14.97 21.81
CA ASN A 307 5.14 -16.32 21.65
C ASN A 307 3.72 -16.25 21.07
N LEU A 308 3.50 -16.78 19.87
CA LEU A 308 2.24 -16.65 19.15
C LEU A 308 1.40 -17.91 19.31
N HIS A 309 0.19 -17.72 19.82
CA HIS A 309 -0.81 -18.75 20.09
C HIS A 309 -2.16 -18.40 19.45
N ASN A 310 -3.13 -19.29 19.58
CA ASN A 310 -4.55 -18.95 19.43
C ASN A 310 -5.47 -19.87 20.23
N GLY A 311 -6.57 -19.32 20.75
CA GLY A 311 -7.61 -20.10 21.42
C GLY A 311 -8.94 -20.14 20.66
N ARG A 312 -9.62 -21.29 20.69
CA ARG A 312 -10.95 -21.53 20.08
C ARG A 312 -12.13 -21.04 20.95
N HIS A 313 -11.81 -20.40 22.07
CA HIS A 313 -12.77 -19.79 23.01
C HIS A 313 -12.58 -18.28 23.15
N ARG A 314 -11.62 -17.70 22.42
CA ARG A 314 -11.31 -16.27 22.49
C ARG A 314 -12.27 -15.48 21.60
N ARG A 315 -12.72 -14.33 22.09
CA ARG A 315 -13.58 -13.38 21.35
C ARG A 315 -12.83 -12.12 20.91
N GLU A 316 -11.64 -11.92 21.46
CA GLU A 316 -10.77 -10.76 21.29
C GLU A 316 -9.33 -11.25 21.24
N LEU A 317 -8.43 -10.40 20.71
CA LEU A 317 -6.99 -10.62 20.89
C LEU A 317 -6.63 -10.45 22.36
N GLU A 318 -5.75 -11.31 22.86
CA GLU A 318 -5.27 -11.22 24.23
C GLU A 318 -3.75 -11.22 24.26
N VAL A 319 -3.18 -10.43 25.18
CA VAL A 319 -1.75 -10.37 25.44
C VAL A 319 -1.49 -10.82 26.86
N TYR A 320 -0.60 -11.78 27.02
CA TYR A 320 -0.13 -12.29 28.30
C TYR A 320 1.33 -11.89 28.50
N SER A 321 1.65 -11.25 29.63
CA SER A 321 3.03 -10.90 30.02
C SER A 321 3.12 -10.84 31.53
N LEU A 322 4.32 -10.84 32.10
CA LEU A 322 4.51 -10.38 33.48
C LEU A 322 4.29 -8.86 33.56
N PRO A 323 4.03 -8.29 34.76
CA PRO A 323 4.05 -6.85 34.93
C PRO A 323 5.37 -6.27 34.41
N ASP A 324 5.26 -5.31 33.50
CA ASP A 324 6.39 -4.70 32.82
C ASP A 324 6.18 -3.18 32.82
N ALA A 325 7.23 -2.42 33.09
CA ALA A 325 7.14 -0.96 33.18
C ALA A 325 6.70 -0.35 31.84
N ASP A 326 7.06 -1.00 30.73
CA ASP A 326 6.81 -0.53 29.38
C ASP A 326 5.55 -1.15 28.77
N LEU A 327 4.84 -2.01 29.51
CA LEU A 327 3.64 -2.70 29.04
C LEU A 327 2.59 -1.74 28.49
N CYS A 328 2.39 -0.58 29.12
CA CYS A 328 1.45 0.44 28.64
C CYS A 328 1.82 0.94 27.24
N THR A 329 3.11 1.13 26.98
CA THR A 329 3.64 1.53 25.67
C THR A 329 3.39 0.45 24.63
N PHE A 330 3.72 -0.81 24.94
CA PHE A 330 3.42 -1.94 24.06
C PHE A 330 1.93 -2.06 23.75
N MET A 331 1.06 -2.03 24.77
CA MET A 331 -0.38 -2.16 24.58
C MET A 331 -0.98 -1.02 23.75
N ARG A 332 -0.47 0.20 23.89
CA ARG A 332 -0.90 1.35 23.08
C ARG A 332 -0.58 1.15 21.61
N HIS A 333 0.67 0.79 21.29
CA HIS A 333 1.09 0.57 19.91
C HIS A 333 0.44 -0.67 19.28
N LEU A 334 0.31 -1.76 20.03
CA LEU A 334 -0.40 -2.95 19.54
C LEU A 334 -1.85 -2.63 19.17
N ARG A 335 -2.57 -1.87 20.00
CA ARG A 335 -3.95 -1.44 19.69
C ARG A 335 -4.05 -0.55 18.45
N ALA A 336 -3.05 0.30 18.22
CA ALA A 336 -3.03 1.21 17.08
C ALA A 336 -2.78 0.48 15.75
N HIS A 337 -2.09 -0.66 15.78
CA HIS A 337 -1.63 -1.34 14.55
C HIS A 337 -2.31 -2.68 14.26
N LEU A 338 -2.93 -3.32 15.25
CA LEU A 338 -3.63 -4.58 15.04
C LEU A 338 -4.97 -4.35 14.32
N PRO A 339 -5.32 -5.16 13.31
CA PRO A 339 -6.57 -5.02 12.57
C PRO A 339 -7.79 -5.57 13.33
N LEU A 340 -7.59 -6.05 14.56
CA LEU A 340 -8.62 -6.61 15.42
C LEU A 340 -8.51 -6.00 16.83
N PRO A 341 -9.63 -5.85 17.56
CA PRO A 341 -9.63 -5.25 18.88
C PRO A 341 -8.72 -6.01 19.88
N LEU A 342 -7.92 -5.23 20.61
CA LEU A 342 -7.10 -5.68 21.74
C LEU A 342 -7.50 -4.88 22.99
N GLU A 343 -8.43 -5.39 23.78
CA GLU A 343 -8.99 -4.62 24.90
C GLU A 343 -8.06 -4.60 26.11
N ARG A 344 -7.42 -5.73 26.44
CA ARG A 344 -6.70 -5.88 27.71
C ARG A 344 -5.47 -6.78 27.61
N TRP A 345 -4.56 -6.55 28.54
CA TRP A 345 -3.48 -7.46 28.90
C TRP A 345 -3.90 -8.33 30.10
N ARG A 346 -3.34 -9.52 30.21
CA ARG A 346 -3.50 -10.44 31.34
C ARG A 346 -2.13 -10.82 31.92
N PRO A 347 -2.01 -11.01 33.24
CA PRO A 347 -0.80 -11.57 33.83
C PRO A 347 -0.47 -12.94 33.24
N ALA A 348 0.80 -13.17 32.92
CA ALA A 348 1.28 -14.47 32.43
C ALA A 348 1.23 -15.51 33.55
N THR A 349 0.17 -16.32 33.57
CA THR A 349 -0.01 -17.49 34.43
C THR A 349 0.39 -18.76 33.70
N GLN A 350 -0.50 -19.74 33.57
CA GLN A 350 -0.20 -20.98 32.84
C GLN A 350 -0.22 -20.79 31.31
N GLU A 351 -1.00 -19.84 30.80
CA GLU A 351 -1.20 -19.58 29.37
C GLU A 351 0.00 -18.88 28.71
N GLY A 352 0.79 -18.14 29.48
CA GLY A 352 1.99 -17.43 29.04
C GLY A 352 3.29 -17.99 29.64
N MET A 353 3.34 -19.31 29.90
CA MET A 353 4.44 -19.93 30.65
C MET A 353 5.80 -19.69 29.99
N GLY A 354 5.94 -19.83 28.68
CA GLY A 354 7.19 -19.50 28.00
C GLY A 354 7.68 -18.08 28.28
N CYS A 355 6.79 -17.09 28.16
CA CYS A 355 7.13 -15.69 28.44
C CYS A 355 7.52 -15.46 29.91
N ARG A 356 6.83 -16.11 30.84
CA ARG A 356 7.14 -16.06 32.27
C ARG A 356 8.53 -16.64 32.54
N GLU A 357 8.81 -17.86 32.10
CA GLU A 357 10.10 -18.53 32.34
C GLU A 357 11.27 -17.77 31.71
N VAL A 358 11.08 -17.22 30.50
CA VAL A 358 12.09 -16.39 29.81
C VAL A 358 12.40 -15.10 30.58
N ARG A 359 11.38 -14.44 31.14
CA ARG A 359 11.55 -13.23 31.96
C ARG A 359 12.17 -13.52 33.32
N GLU A 360 11.69 -14.54 34.03
CA GLU A 360 12.21 -14.93 35.35
C GLU A 360 13.68 -15.37 35.25
N ALA A 361 14.08 -15.99 34.13
CA ALA A 361 15.47 -16.34 33.87
C ALA A 361 16.36 -15.17 33.38
N GLY A 362 15.79 -13.97 33.19
CA GLY A 362 16.52 -12.80 32.69
C GLY A 362 17.07 -12.99 31.27
N LEU A 363 16.38 -13.78 30.45
CA LEU A 363 16.78 -14.01 29.04
C LEU A 363 16.25 -12.93 28.11
N ALA A 364 15.14 -12.27 28.47
CA ALA A 364 14.57 -11.16 27.73
C ALA A 364 14.15 -9.98 28.62
N GLU A 365 14.23 -8.77 28.09
CA GLU A 365 13.77 -7.55 28.75
C GLU A 365 12.26 -7.38 28.67
N HIS A 366 11.63 -7.87 27.61
CA HIS A 366 10.18 -7.93 27.46
C HIS A 366 9.78 -9.29 26.90
N ALA A 367 8.64 -9.82 27.33
CA ALA A 367 8.14 -11.10 26.84
C ALA A 367 6.61 -11.14 26.80
N PHE A 368 6.07 -11.40 25.62
CA PHE A 368 4.62 -11.38 25.38
C PHE A 368 4.16 -12.67 24.73
N CYS A 369 3.13 -13.28 25.29
CA CYS A 369 2.35 -14.32 24.64
C CYS A 369 1.13 -13.64 24.00
N ILE A 370 0.99 -13.80 22.69
CA ILE A 370 -0.06 -13.18 21.88
C ILE A 370 -1.03 -14.28 21.45
N GLU A 371 -2.25 -14.23 21.96
CA GLU A 371 -3.34 -15.09 21.51
C GLU A 371 -4.01 -14.44 20.30
N THR A 372 -3.63 -14.90 19.11
CA THR A 372 -4.25 -14.48 17.86
C THR A 372 -5.70 -14.97 17.80
N LEU A 373 -6.56 -14.18 17.16
CA LEU A 373 -8.00 -14.43 17.19
C LEU A 373 -8.38 -15.39 16.06
N LEU A 374 -8.64 -16.64 16.43
CA LEU A 374 -8.96 -17.70 15.47
C LEU A 374 -10.32 -17.49 14.79
N LEU A 375 -11.33 -17.06 15.55
CA LEU A 375 -12.74 -17.19 15.15
C LEU A 375 -13.35 -15.90 14.60
N ARG A 376 -12.52 -14.89 14.30
CA ARG A 376 -12.97 -13.62 13.74
C ARG A 376 -11.98 -13.12 12.70
N LYS A 377 -12.50 -12.79 11.52
CA LYS A 377 -11.73 -12.11 10.48
C LYS A 377 -11.58 -10.63 10.81
N ALA A 378 -10.41 -10.08 10.49
CA ALA A 378 -10.21 -8.64 10.38
C ALA A 378 -11.20 -8.05 9.37
N PRO A 379 -11.58 -6.76 9.51
CA PRO A 379 -12.38 -6.06 8.50
C PRO A 379 -11.80 -6.25 7.10
N ASP A 380 -12.69 -6.39 6.12
CA ASP A 380 -12.38 -6.45 4.69
C ASP A 380 -11.53 -7.65 4.24
N CYS A 381 -11.31 -8.64 5.10
CA CYS A 381 -10.63 -9.89 4.72
C CYS A 381 -11.64 -10.90 4.15
N ALA A 382 -11.36 -11.40 2.95
CA ALA A 382 -12.19 -12.40 2.31
C ALA A 382 -12.08 -13.75 3.02
N THR A 383 -10.88 -14.09 3.51
CA THR A 383 -10.56 -15.39 4.13
C THR A 383 -9.95 -15.24 5.52
N PHE A 384 -10.03 -16.31 6.32
CA PHE A 384 -9.33 -16.38 7.61
C PHE A 384 -7.80 -16.33 7.45
N GLU A 385 -7.26 -16.96 6.40
CA GLU A 385 -5.83 -16.94 6.11
C GLU A 385 -5.29 -15.52 5.93
N GLU A 386 -5.97 -14.73 5.10
CA GLU A 386 -5.64 -13.33 4.87
C GLU A 386 -5.70 -12.54 6.18
N SER A 387 -6.76 -12.74 6.97
CA SER A 387 -6.93 -12.09 8.26
C SER A 387 -5.76 -12.38 9.21
N TYR A 388 -5.36 -13.65 9.35
CA TYR A 388 -4.26 -14.03 10.25
C TYR A 388 -2.93 -13.41 9.82
N ARG A 389 -2.64 -13.39 8.51
CA ARG A 389 -1.43 -12.72 7.98
C ARG A 389 -1.46 -11.22 8.26
N ARG A 390 -2.60 -10.54 8.07
CA ARG A 390 -2.75 -9.11 8.41
C ARG A 390 -2.54 -8.85 9.92
N VAL A 391 -3.00 -9.74 10.79
CA VAL A 391 -2.71 -9.69 12.23
C VAL A 391 -1.19 -9.75 12.48
N GLY A 392 -0.48 -10.64 11.79
CA GLY A 392 0.98 -10.73 11.81
C GLY A 392 1.69 -9.44 11.42
N MET A 393 1.26 -8.83 10.32
CA MET A 393 1.80 -7.55 9.84
C MET A 393 1.56 -6.43 10.86
N GLY A 394 0.34 -6.33 11.41
CA GLY A 394 -0.02 -5.36 12.45
C GLY A 394 0.77 -5.57 13.75
N LEU A 395 0.99 -6.83 14.14
CA LEU A 395 1.79 -7.19 15.30
C LEU A 395 3.23 -6.69 15.16
N LEU A 396 3.87 -6.91 14.01
CA LEU A 396 5.23 -6.41 13.78
C LEU A 396 5.29 -4.89 13.93
N ARG A 397 4.38 -4.17 13.27
CA ARG A 397 4.31 -2.70 13.32
C ARG A 397 4.18 -2.20 14.76
N GLY A 398 3.28 -2.81 15.53
CA GLY A 398 3.06 -2.47 16.94
C GLY A 398 4.26 -2.76 17.83
N ILE A 399 4.90 -3.92 17.69
CA ILE A 399 6.09 -4.28 18.48
C ILE A 399 7.27 -3.39 18.15
N VAL A 400 7.53 -3.12 16.87
CA VAL A 400 8.60 -2.24 16.43
C VAL A 400 8.39 -0.82 16.94
N ALA A 401 7.17 -0.27 16.82
CA ALA A 401 6.86 1.07 17.29
C ALA A 401 7.04 1.19 18.80
N ALA A 402 6.61 0.18 19.57
CA ALA A 402 6.83 0.13 21.01
C ALA A 402 8.31 0.05 21.37
N LEU A 403 9.08 -0.85 20.75
CA LEU A 403 10.51 -1.00 21.02
C LEU A 403 11.30 0.25 20.65
N ARG A 404 10.94 0.94 19.57
CA ARG A 404 11.59 2.21 19.23
C ARG A 404 11.39 3.25 20.32
N GLU A 405 10.18 3.34 20.86
CA GLU A 405 9.90 4.26 21.96
C GLU A 405 10.61 3.88 23.26
N VAL A 406 10.56 2.60 23.64
CA VAL A 406 11.19 2.11 24.87
C VAL A 406 12.70 2.29 24.87
N TYR A 407 13.35 2.10 23.72
CA TYR A 407 14.81 2.19 23.57
C TYR A 407 15.27 3.51 22.94
N ASP A 408 14.43 4.56 22.95
CA ASP A 408 14.71 5.89 22.41
C ASP A 408 15.29 5.88 20.98
N ARG A 409 14.88 4.91 20.16
CA ARG A 409 15.25 4.88 18.75
C ARG A 409 14.32 5.82 17.98
N PRO A 410 14.85 6.64 17.06
CA PRO A 410 14.02 7.54 16.27
C PRO A 410 12.93 6.72 15.59
N ASN A 411 11.65 7.09 15.77
CA ASN A 411 10.58 6.44 15.03
C ASN A 411 10.88 6.54 13.53
N LEU A 412 10.71 5.42 12.83
CA LEU A 412 10.71 5.39 11.38
C LEU A 412 9.39 6.03 10.94
N LYS A 413 9.30 7.34 11.10
CA LYS A 413 8.10 8.12 10.85
C LYS A 413 7.75 8.00 9.37
N LEU A 414 6.66 7.31 9.05
CA LEU A 414 5.71 7.96 8.15
C LEU A 414 5.40 9.30 8.81
N ALA A 415 5.55 10.40 8.09
CA ALA A 415 5.26 11.72 8.61
C ALA A 415 3.74 11.86 8.84
N VAL A 416 3.22 11.17 9.85
CA VAL A 416 1.87 11.38 10.38
C VAL A 416 2.07 12.15 11.69
N PRO A 417 1.52 13.36 11.83
CA PRO A 417 1.44 14.03 13.13
C PRO A 417 0.70 13.14 14.13
N ASP A 418 0.92 13.30 15.44
CA ASP A 418 0.16 12.60 16.49
C ASP A 418 -1.36 12.82 16.30
N ALA A 419 -2.01 11.88 15.59
CA ALA A 419 -3.42 11.92 15.30
C ALA A 419 -4.22 11.48 16.54
N SER A 420 -5.25 12.24 16.89
CA SER A 420 -6.03 12.05 18.11
C SER A 420 -7.51 12.30 17.84
N ASP A 421 -8.41 11.61 18.55
CA ASP A 421 -9.84 11.94 18.52
C ASP A 421 -10.20 13.08 19.49
N GLN A 422 -9.21 13.71 20.12
CA GLN A 422 -9.43 14.86 20.97
C GLN A 422 -10.04 16.02 20.15
N PRO A 423 -11.13 16.67 20.63
CA PRO A 423 -11.67 17.84 19.95
C PRO A 423 -10.62 18.92 19.74
N ILE A 424 -10.70 19.61 18.61
CA ILE A 424 -9.80 20.69 18.23
C ILE A 424 -10.59 21.99 18.16
N ARG A 425 -10.03 23.06 18.72
CA ARG A 425 -10.54 24.42 18.59
C ARG A 425 -9.56 25.26 17.81
N CYS A 426 -10.07 26.04 16.86
CA CYS A 426 -9.29 27.04 16.15
C CYS A 426 -10.10 28.32 15.90
N HIS A 427 -9.42 29.39 15.49
CA HIS A 427 -10.04 30.65 15.11
C HIS A 427 -10.45 30.57 13.63
N ALA A 428 -11.76 30.52 13.35
CA ALA A 428 -12.26 30.24 12.02
C ALA A 428 -11.77 31.23 10.94
N PRO A 429 -11.71 32.55 11.19
CA PRO A 429 -11.18 33.51 10.22
C PRO A 429 -9.77 33.22 9.74
N ASP A 430 -8.95 32.54 10.54
CA ASP A 430 -7.58 32.18 10.14
C ASP A 430 -7.57 31.12 9.05
N PHE A 431 -8.69 30.48 8.72
CA PHE A 431 -8.79 29.41 7.71
C PHE A 431 -9.72 29.75 6.56
N VAL A 432 -10.26 30.97 6.55
CA VAL A 432 -11.22 31.45 5.56
C VAL A 432 -10.48 32.17 4.44
N ALA A 433 -10.78 31.80 3.19
CA ALA A 433 -10.31 32.52 2.02
C ALA A 433 -11.47 32.78 1.04
N GLN A 434 -11.40 33.92 0.35
CA GLN A 434 -12.24 34.20 -0.82
C GLN A 434 -11.40 33.95 -2.08
N LEU A 435 -11.76 32.93 -2.84
CA LEU A 435 -11.11 32.61 -4.11
C LEU A 435 -11.65 33.51 -5.23
N PRO A 436 -10.90 33.74 -6.33
CA PRO A 436 -11.41 34.50 -7.48
C PRO A 436 -12.74 33.98 -8.02
N SER A 437 -13.56 34.90 -8.57
CA SER A 437 -14.91 34.55 -9.05
C SER A 437 -14.96 33.47 -10.13
N PHE A 438 -13.89 33.29 -10.92
CA PHE A 438 -13.80 32.25 -11.95
C PHE A 438 -13.73 30.82 -11.38
N TYR A 439 -13.49 30.64 -10.07
CA TYR A 439 -13.69 29.35 -9.41
C TYR A 439 -15.18 28.95 -9.38
N TYR A 440 -16.09 29.92 -9.40
CA TYR A 440 -17.53 29.74 -9.19
C TYR A 440 -18.39 30.20 -10.37
N SER A 441 -17.76 30.77 -11.40
CA SER A 441 -18.40 31.37 -12.56
C SER A 441 -17.71 30.88 -13.83
N ASP A 442 -18.48 30.77 -14.90
CA ASP A 442 -17.99 30.48 -16.25
C ASP A 442 -17.64 31.76 -17.04
N ASP A 443 -17.81 32.93 -16.43
CA ASP A 443 -17.35 34.20 -16.97
C ASP A 443 -15.90 34.49 -16.54
N PHE A 444 -14.98 34.39 -17.48
CA PHE A 444 -13.56 34.68 -17.32
C PHE A 444 -13.19 36.09 -17.79
N ALA A 445 -14.10 36.86 -18.41
CA ALA A 445 -13.77 38.18 -18.94
C ALA A 445 -13.59 39.23 -17.84
N GLU A 446 -14.29 39.07 -16.70
CA GLU A 446 -14.27 40.00 -15.58
C GLU A 446 -14.19 39.26 -14.23
N LEU A 447 -13.39 39.77 -13.29
CA LEU A 447 -13.44 39.33 -11.90
C LEU A 447 -14.60 40.01 -11.19
N ARG A 448 -15.70 39.27 -11.03
CA ARG A 448 -16.91 39.77 -10.38
C ARG A 448 -16.77 39.69 -8.86
N ALA A 449 -17.26 40.70 -8.16
CA ALA A 449 -17.43 40.58 -6.72
C ALA A 449 -18.45 39.48 -6.40
N HIS A 450 -18.13 38.63 -5.43
CA HIS A 450 -19.03 37.63 -4.89
C HIS A 450 -18.83 37.54 -3.37
N ASN A 451 -19.62 36.71 -2.73
CA ASN A 451 -19.75 36.61 -1.28
C ASN A 451 -19.76 35.14 -0.84
N ARG A 452 -19.03 34.33 -1.61
CA ARG A 452 -18.71 32.93 -1.34
C ARG A 452 -17.29 32.84 -0.77
N PHE A 453 -17.15 32.06 0.28
CA PHE A 453 -15.92 31.87 1.04
C PHE A 453 -15.66 30.38 1.20
N ASN A 454 -14.39 30.00 1.29
CA ASN A 454 -13.96 28.64 1.55
C ASN A 454 -13.25 28.58 2.91
N VAL A 455 -13.62 27.59 3.72
CA VAL A 455 -12.91 27.22 4.95
C VAL A 455 -12.08 25.99 4.63
N GLU A 456 -10.78 26.06 4.90
CA GLU A 456 -9.86 24.93 4.74
C GLU A 456 -8.87 24.86 5.89
N VAL A 457 -8.78 23.69 6.52
CA VAL A 457 -7.78 23.39 7.54
C VAL A 457 -6.99 22.17 7.09
N ASN A 458 -5.69 22.35 6.82
CA ASN A 458 -4.75 21.28 6.49
C ASN A 458 -3.97 20.87 7.75
N GLY A 459 -3.51 19.62 7.79
CA GLY A 459 -2.68 19.11 8.88
C GLY A 459 -3.41 19.00 10.23
N LEU A 460 -4.73 18.78 10.22
CA LEU A 460 -5.50 18.52 11.43
C LEU A 460 -4.94 17.29 12.17
N PRO A 461 -4.55 17.40 13.46
CA PRO A 461 -4.04 16.27 14.23
C PRO A 461 -5.18 15.35 14.71
N LEU A 462 -6.11 15.04 13.81
CA LEU A 462 -7.27 14.18 14.00
C LEU A 462 -7.07 12.86 13.27
N THR A 463 -7.64 11.78 13.77
CA THR A 463 -7.65 10.52 13.00
C THR A 463 -8.53 10.69 11.75
N PRO A 464 -8.25 9.99 10.63
CA PRO A 464 -9.17 10.00 9.49
C PRO A 464 -10.55 9.45 9.90
N GLY A 465 -11.61 10.22 9.66
CA GLY A 465 -12.96 9.85 10.13
C GLY A 465 -14.02 10.90 9.84
N HIS A 466 -15.19 10.74 10.46
CA HIS A 466 -16.29 11.71 10.41
C HIS A 466 -16.37 12.50 11.72
N TYR A 467 -16.56 13.82 11.61
CA TYR A 467 -16.50 14.76 12.72
C TYR A 467 -17.68 15.74 12.70
N ASP A 468 -18.15 16.12 13.88
CA ASP A 468 -19.04 17.26 14.01
C ASP A 468 -18.23 18.55 14.07
N VAL A 469 -18.57 19.53 13.22
CA VAL A 469 -17.93 20.85 13.18
C VAL A 469 -18.90 21.91 13.67
N TRP A 470 -18.54 22.53 14.78
CA TRP A 470 -19.29 23.62 15.40
C TRP A 470 -18.66 24.96 15.05
N LEU A 471 -19.46 25.86 14.48
CA LEU A 471 -19.03 27.18 14.05
C LEU A 471 -19.74 28.25 14.89
N ALA A 472 -19.00 29.07 15.62
CA ALA A 472 -19.58 30.20 16.34
C ALA A 472 -19.90 31.31 15.35
N ALA A 473 -21.16 31.72 15.29
CA ALA A 473 -21.60 32.84 14.48
C ALA A 473 -21.13 34.17 15.09
N SER A 474 -20.65 35.09 14.24
CA SER A 474 -20.42 36.50 14.57
C SER A 474 -21.38 37.40 13.78
N GLY A 475 -21.52 38.67 14.17
CA GLY A 475 -22.25 39.66 13.36
C GLY A 475 -23.78 39.49 13.27
N GLY A 476 -24.41 38.72 14.15
CA GLY A 476 -25.87 38.60 14.22
C GLY A 476 -26.53 37.82 13.08
N ILE A 477 -25.77 36.98 12.35
CA ILE A 477 -26.34 36.12 11.31
C ILE A 477 -27.32 35.11 11.92
N GLY A 478 -28.47 34.90 11.27
CA GLY A 478 -29.48 33.92 11.70
C GLY A 478 -29.38 32.57 10.99
N LYS A 479 -28.72 32.52 9.82
CA LYS A 479 -28.51 31.32 9.00
C LYS A 479 -27.33 31.50 8.06
N LEU A 480 -26.75 30.40 7.59
CA LEU A 480 -25.67 30.38 6.59
C LEU A 480 -25.93 29.28 5.56
N ASN A 481 -25.64 29.54 4.30
CA ASN A 481 -25.68 28.52 3.25
C ASN A 481 -24.29 27.87 3.20
N ILE A 482 -24.19 26.56 3.44
CA ILE A 482 -22.92 25.82 3.45
C ILE A 482 -22.99 24.69 2.42
N SER A 483 -21.95 24.54 1.58
CA SER A 483 -21.77 23.42 0.65
C SER A 483 -20.52 22.61 1.01
N GLN A 484 -20.60 21.29 0.84
CA GLN A 484 -19.51 20.35 1.13
C GLN A 484 -19.32 19.40 -0.06
N GLY A 485 -18.10 19.30 -0.61
CA GLY A 485 -17.75 18.28 -1.61
C GLY A 485 -18.72 18.17 -2.79
N GLY A 486 -19.07 19.30 -3.43
CA GLY A 486 -20.00 19.33 -4.58
C GLY A 486 -21.48 19.06 -4.23
N GLN A 487 -21.82 18.84 -2.96
CA GLN A 487 -23.22 18.70 -2.53
C GLN A 487 -23.98 20.04 -2.64
N PRO A 488 -25.30 20.01 -2.90
CA PRO A 488 -26.13 21.20 -2.89
C PRO A 488 -25.99 21.97 -1.56
N PRO A 489 -25.96 23.31 -1.59
CA PRO A 489 -25.87 24.10 -0.37
C PRO A 489 -27.00 23.79 0.62
N ALA A 490 -26.64 23.51 1.87
CA ALA A 490 -27.56 23.36 2.98
C ALA A 490 -27.70 24.69 3.74
N VAL A 491 -28.94 25.08 4.05
CA VAL A 491 -29.21 26.27 4.87
C VAL A 491 -29.18 25.87 6.34
N LEU A 492 -28.14 26.26 7.06
CA LEU A 492 -27.97 25.92 8.47
C LEU A 492 -28.42 27.06 9.37
N PRO A 493 -29.36 26.84 10.31
CA PRO A 493 -29.78 27.85 11.27
C PRO A 493 -28.72 28.05 12.37
N VAL A 494 -28.62 29.28 12.87
CA VAL A 494 -27.83 29.59 14.06
C VAL A 494 -28.67 29.32 15.30
N VAL A 495 -28.20 28.42 16.17
CA VAL A 495 -28.86 28.05 17.43
C VAL A 495 -27.92 28.31 18.60
N ASP A 496 -28.34 29.18 19.51
CA ASP A 496 -27.52 29.71 20.62
C ASP A 496 -26.17 30.30 20.17
N GLY A 497 -26.14 30.96 19.01
CA GLY A 497 -24.92 31.53 18.44
C GLY A 497 -23.98 30.52 17.77
N TRP A 498 -24.41 29.28 17.53
CA TRP A 498 -23.62 28.26 16.84
C TRP A 498 -24.34 27.66 15.63
N LEU A 499 -23.57 27.28 14.62
CA LEU A 499 -23.98 26.39 13.53
C LEU A 499 -23.33 25.02 13.73
N ALA A 500 -24.00 23.97 13.28
CA ALA A 500 -23.51 22.59 13.38
C ALA A 500 -23.48 21.95 11.99
N LEU A 501 -22.29 21.62 11.52
CA LEU A 501 -22.09 20.69 10.42
C LEU A 501 -21.92 19.31 11.03
N ARG A 502 -22.80 18.38 10.69
CA ARG A 502 -22.81 17.04 11.26
C ARG A 502 -22.14 16.06 10.31
N SER A 503 -21.40 15.11 10.87
CA SER A 503 -20.80 14.01 10.09
C SER A 503 -19.95 14.50 8.90
N VAL A 504 -19.06 15.46 9.16
CA VAL A 504 -18.16 16.00 8.13
C VAL A 504 -16.97 15.06 7.96
N PRO A 505 -16.68 14.57 6.73
CA PRO A 505 -15.51 13.75 6.50
C PRO A 505 -14.23 14.59 6.64
N VAL A 506 -13.24 14.03 7.34
CA VAL A 506 -11.89 14.60 7.49
C VAL A 506 -10.87 13.59 6.95
N PRO A 507 -10.81 13.35 5.63
CA PRO A 507 -9.84 12.44 5.04
C PRO A 507 -8.42 13.01 5.21
N GLY A 508 -7.49 12.16 5.65
CA GLY A 508 -6.06 12.48 5.72
C GLY A 508 -5.72 13.81 6.39
N HIS A 509 -6.36 14.16 7.52
CA HIS A 509 -6.05 15.38 8.28
C HIS A 509 -6.51 16.70 7.64
N ARG A 510 -7.53 16.69 6.77
CA ARG A 510 -8.05 17.92 6.15
C ARG A 510 -9.55 18.13 6.36
N LEU A 511 -9.94 19.35 6.71
CA LEU A 511 -11.33 19.82 6.76
C LEU A 511 -11.55 20.90 5.71
N MET A 512 -12.56 20.75 4.85
CA MET A 512 -12.90 21.73 3.82
C MET A 512 -14.41 21.87 3.64
N PHE A 513 -14.90 23.11 3.55
CA PHE A 513 -16.27 23.42 3.13
C PHE A 513 -16.38 24.86 2.61
N GLU A 514 -17.43 25.17 1.88
CA GLU A 514 -17.72 26.51 1.36
C GLU A 514 -18.97 27.10 2.01
N TYR A 515 -19.06 28.41 2.11
CA TYR A 515 -20.27 29.08 2.54
C TYR A 515 -20.53 30.39 1.80
N GLU A 516 -21.79 30.79 1.75
CA GLU A 516 -22.23 32.09 1.21
C GLU A 516 -22.86 32.95 2.30
N CYS A 517 -22.47 34.22 2.37
CA CYS A 517 -22.99 35.20 3.32
C CYS A 517 -23.52 36.44 2.60
N ALA A 518 -24.51 37.14 3.15
CA ALA A 518 -24.97 38.42 2.57
C ALA A 518 -23.95 39.56 2.75
N SER A 519 -23.04 39.43 3.72
CA SER A 519 -21.97 40.40 4.01
C SER A 519 -20.65 39.96 3.39
N GLN A 520 -19.78 40.93 3.12
CA GLN A 520 -18.36 40.70 2.79
C GLN A 520 -17.51 40.42 4.04
N GLU A 521 -18.05 40.69 5.24
CA GLU A 521 -17.38 40.35 6.50
C GLU A 521 -17.53 38.85 6.82
N ILE A 522 -16.46 38.23 7.34
CA ILE A 522 -16.44 36.82 7.74
C ILE A 522 -17.36 36.64 8.97
N PRO A 523 -18.50 35.92 8.85
CA PRO A 523 -19.49 35.84 9.91
C PRO A 523 -19.20 34.69 10.90
N LEU A 524 -17.94 34.26 10.99
CA LEU A 524 -17.49 33.11 11.79
C LEU A 524 -16.45 33.56 12.81
N GLY A 525 -16.57 33.11 14.06
CA GLY A 525 -15.62 33.36 15.14
C GLY A 525 -14.75 32.14 15.44
N LYS A 526 -15.19 31.28 16.36
CA LYS A 526 -14.49 30.05 16.75
C LYS A 526 -15.02 28.86 15.95
N MET A 527 -14.12 27.94 15.58
CA MET A 527 -14.47 26.64 15.03
C MET A 527 -14.03 25.55 16.01
N VAL A 528 -14.87 24.54 16.21
CA VAL A 528 -14.55 23.33 16.99
C VAL A 528 -14.87 22.10 16.18
N VAL A 529 -13.86 21.26 15.96
CA VAL A 529 -13.97 19.96 15.28
C VAL A 529 -13.92 18.88 16.36
N CYS A 530 -14.91 18.00 16.41
CA CYS A 530 -15.02 16.99 17.48
C CYS A 530 -15.59 15.67 16.97
N PRO A 531 -15.31 14.53 17.63
CA PRO A 531 -15.88 13.25 17.23
C PRO A 531 -17.39 13.33 17.08
N GLU A 532 -17.90 12.66 16.05
CA GLU A 532 -19.32 12.64 15.74
C GLU A 532 -20.18 12.30 16.98
N GLY A 533 -21.23 13.09 17.22
CA GLY A 533 -22.16 12.88 18.33
C GLY A 533 -21.69 13.41 19.69
N LEU A 534 -20.46 13.93 19.82
CA LEU A 534 -20.00 14.51 21.08
C LEU A 534 -20.83 15.77 21.43
N PRO A 535 -21.43 15.88 22.64
CA PRO A 535 -22.22 17.05 23.00
C PRO A 535 -21.40 18.35 22.93
N ARG A 536 -21.95 19.41 22.33
CA ARG A 536 -21.29 20.73 22.14
C ARG A 536 -20.62 21.25 23.41
N SER A 537 -21.29 21.14 24.56
CA SER A 537 -20.74 21.61 25.85
C SER A 537 -19.45 20.89 26.22
N ARG A 538 -19.39 19.58 26.00
CA ARG A 538 -18.21 18.75 26.26
C ARG A 538 -17.14 18.97 25.21
N ALA A 539 -17.50 19.06 23.92
CA ALA A 539 -16.57 19.41 22.85
C ALA A 539 -15.87 20.76 23.13
N LEU A 540 -16.61 21.77 23.60
CA LEU A 540 -16.05 23.05 24.01
C LEU A 540 -15.17 22.95 25.27
N GLN A 541 -15.46 22.04 26.19
CA GLN A 541 -14.64 21.88 27.39
C GLN A 541 -13.32 21.17 27.09
N ASP A 542 -13.38 20.12 26.26
CA ASP A 542 -12.28 19.17 26.05
C ASP A 542 -11.36 19.58 24.88
N ALA A 543 -11.76 20.59 24.09
CA ALA A 543 -11.04 20.97 22.88
C ALA A 543 -9.65 21.57 23.14
N ARG A 544 -8.64 20.99 22.50
CA ARG A 544 -7.28 21.52 22.42
C ARG A 544 -7.21 22.63 21.38
N GLU A 545 -6.44 23.68 21.67
CA GLU A 545 -6.21 24.76 20.72
C GLU A 545 -5.24 24.31 19.60
N LEU A 546 -5.60 24.59 18.35
CA LEU A 546 -4.72 24.39 17.20
C LEU A 546 -4.00 25.71 16.90
N HIS A 547 -2.70 25.74 17.20
CA HIS A 547 -1.81 26.84 16.85
C HIS A 547 -1.12 26.55 15.52
N SER A 548 -1.87 26.56 14.41
CA SER A 548 -1.29 26.54 13.07
C SER A 548 -1.19 27.97 12.52
N SER A 549 -0.27 28.22 11.60
CA SER A 549 -0.31 29.45 10.81
C SER A 549 -1.66 29.53 10.11
N GLY A 550 -2.31 30.70 10.17
CA GLY A 550 -3.49 30.95 9.37
C GLY A 550 -3.21 30.72 7.88
N ARG A 551 -4.26 30.36 7.15
CA ARG A 551 -4.28 30.26 5.70
C ARG A 551 -4.12 31.65 5.10
N ASP A 552 -2.99 31.86 4.45
CA ASP A 552 -2.78 32.98 3.53
C ASP A 552 -2.61 32.42 2.11
N THR A 553 -3.57 32.76 1.25
CA THR A 553 -3.52 32.29 -0.13
C THR A 553 -2.47 33.04 -0.97
N GLY A 554 -1.99 34.21 -0.51
CA GLY A 554 -1.13 35.11 -1.29
C GLY A 554 -1.85 35.84 -2.42
N LEU A 555 -3.19 35.72 -2.53
CA LEU A 555 -3.97 36.28 -3.63
C LEU A 555 -3.84 37.80 -3.74
N ALA A 556 -3.76 38.50 -2.60
CA ALA A 556 -3.66 39.95 -2.55
C ALA A 556 -2.35 40.50 -3.17
N GLU A 557 -1.31 39.67 -3.28
CA GLU A 557 0.00 40.06 -3.81
C GLU A 557 0.04 40.02 -5.35
N ARG A 558 -0.95 39.38 -5.99
CA ARG A 558 -0.96 39.08 -7.42
C ARG A 558 -1.47 40.25 -8.26
N GLU A 559 -0.56 40.95 -8.90
CA GLU A 559 -0.84 42.17 -9.66
C GLU A 559 -1.78 41.96 -10.85
N HIS A 560 -1.62 40.88 -11.60
CA HIS A 560 -2.45 40.58 -12.76
C HIS A 560 -3.92 40.33 -12.42
N LEU A 561 -4.23 39.91 -11.18
CA LEU A 561 -5.60 39.78 -10.72
C LEU A 561 -6.24 41.15 -10.40
N ARG A 562 -5.44 42.15 -10.01
CA ARG A 562 -5.92 43.54 -9.86
C ARG A 562 -6.17 44.18 -11.23
N GLU A 563 -5.39 43.78 -12.23
CA GLU A 563 -5.48 44.25 -13.62
C GLU A 563 -6.07 43.19 -14.57
N TRP A 564 -7.01 42.38 -14.06
CA TRP A 564 -7.51 41.19 -14.76
C TRP A 564 -7.97 41.44 -16.19
N GLY A 565 -8.68 42.54 -16.45
CA GLY A 565 -9.13 42.86 -17.81
C GLY A 565 -7.98 43.05 -18.82
N SER A 566 -6.87 43.64 -18.38
CA SER A 566 -5.66 43.81 -19.21
C SER A 566 -4.97 42.46 -19.44
N PHE A 567 -4.75 41.70 -18.36
CA PHE A 567 -4.15 40.37 -18.42
C PHE A 567 -4.97 39.41 -19.28
N HIS A 568 -6.30 39.37 -19.09
CA HIS A 568 -7.21 38.56 -19.88
C HIS A 568 -7.21 38.97 -21.35
N CYS A 569 -7.18 40.27 -21.67
CA CYS A 569 -7.06 40.74 -23.05
C CYS A 569 -5.77 40.24 -23.71
N GLN A 570 -4.64 40.33 -22.99
CA GLN A 570 -3.35 39.80 -23.45
C GLN A 570 -3.41 38.28 -23.66
N LEU A 571 -3.96 37.53 -22.70
CA LEU A 571 -4.14 36.08 -22.75
C LEU A 571 -4.97 35.64 -23.95
N MET A 572 -6.03 36.39 -24.27
CA MET A 572 -6.92 36.07 -25.40
C MET A 572 -6.38 36.55 -26.76
N THR A 573 -5.28 37.31 -26.78
CA THR A 573 -4.64 37.76 -28.03
C THR A 573 -3.77 36.64 -28.61
N GLN A 574 -4.33 35.82 -29.51
CA GLN A 574 -3.60 34.71 -30.13
C GLN A 574 -2.67 35.18 -31.26
N GLN A 575 -1.35 35.04 -31.04
CA GLN A 575 -0.31 35.19 -32.07
C GLN A 575 0.53 33.92 -32.27
N PHE A 576 0.39 32.93 -31.38
CA PHE A 576 1.16 31.70 -31.32
C PHE A 576 0.23 30.48 -31.45
N GLY A 577 0.60 29.49 -32.25
CA GLY A 577 -0.29 28.36 -32.56
C GLY A 577 0.42 27.05 -32.92
N VAL A 578 -0.32 26.12 -33.53
CA VAL A 578 0.14 24.77 -33.85
C VAL A 578 1.40 24.77 -34.72
N ALA A 579 1.48 25.65 -35.72
CA ALA A 579 2.66 25.74 -36.60
C ALA A 579 3.94 26.11 -35.81
N ASP A 580 3.83 27.00 -34.83
CA ASP A 580 4.98 27.36 -33.98
C ASP A 580 5.40 26.21 -33.07
N LEU A 581 4.44 25.45 -32.54
CA LEU A 581 4.70 24.24 -31.76
C LEU A 581 5.37 23.15 -32.62
N GLU A 582 4.95 22.99 -33.88
CA GLU A 582 5.57 22.06 -34.83
C GLU A 582 7.02 22.44 -35.14
N ASP A 583 7.30 23.74 -35.33
CA ASP A 583 8.66 24.25 -35.52
C ASP A 583 9.54 23.99 -34.28
N MET A 584 9.02 24.26 -33.08
CA MET A 584 9.71 23.93 -31.81
C MET A 584 9.98 22.43 -31.68
N LEU A 585 8.99 21.60 -32.01
CA LEU A 585 9.11 20.14 -31.95
C LEU A 585 10.20 19.66 -32.93
N ALA A 586 10.24 20.20 -34.15
CA ALA A 586 11.25 19.84 -35.13
C ALA A 586 12.67 20.17 -34.66
N ASP A 587 12.87 21.31 -34.00
CA ASP A 587 14.14 21.70 -33.37
C ASP A 587 14.57 20.69 -32.30
N LEU A 588 13.69 20.33 -31.36
CA LEU A 588 14.02 19.37 -30.29
C LEU A 588 14.25 17.95 -30.82
N VAL A 589 13.44 17.49 -31.77
CA VAL A 589 13.61 16.17 -32.43
C VAL A 589 14.98 16.07 -33.07
N ARG A 590 15.40 17.10 -33.84
CA ARG A 590 16.71 17.13 -34.49
C ARG A 590 17.84 17.10 -33.46
N TRP A 591 17.67 17.83 -32.36
CA TRP A 591 18.64 17.83 -31.28
C TRP A 591 18.75 16.45 -30.61
N SER A 592 17.63 15.85 -30.19
CA SER A 592 17.63 14.51 -29.57
C SER A 592 18.22 13.45 -30.50
N ALA A 593 17.95 13.54 -31.81
CA ALA A 593 18.51 12.63 -32.80
C ALA A 593 20.04 12.76 -32.95
N SER A 594 20.57 13.99 -32.85
CA SER A 594 22.02 14.23 -32.91
C SER A 594 22.74 13.74 -31.64
N ARG A 595 22.01 13.59 -30.54
CA ARG A 595 22.50 13.11 -29.24
C ARG A 595 22.32 11.62 -28.98
N GLN A 596 21.63 10.90 -29.87
CA GLN A 596 21.46 9.47 -29.71
C GLN A 596 22.77 8.72 -30.00
N VAL A 597 23.14 7.81 -29.10
CA VAL A 597 24.31 6.96 -29.27
C VAL A 597 23.99 5.83 -30.25
N LEU A 598 24.54 5.92 -31.46
CA LEU A 598 24.32 4.92 -32.53
C LEU A 598 25.47 3.92 -32.69
N GLU A 599 26.65 4.23 -32.18
CA GLU A 599 27.86 3.43 -32.39
C GLU A 599 27.67 1.98 -31.92
N SER A 600 27.93 1.04 -32.83
CA SER A 600 27.83 -0.39 -32.56
C SER A 600 28.92 -0.80 -31.57
N GLY A 601 28.51 -1.36 -30.43
CA GLY A 601 29.43 -1.80 -29.36
C GLY A 601 29.61 -0.78 -28.22
N HIS A 602 29.09 0.45 -28.35
CA HIS A 602 29.07 1.39 -27.25
C HIS A 602 28.13 0.89 -26.12
N PRO A 603 28.54 0.94 -24.84
CA PRO A 603 27.74 0.41 -23.73
C PRO A 603 26.34 1.07 -23.63
N TYR A 604 26.27 2.35 -24.01
CA TYR A 604 25.05 3.15 -24.00
C TYR A 604 24.35 3.22 -25.37
N ARG A 605 24.63 2.29 -26.30
CA ARG A 605 23.95 2.27 -27.61
C ARG A 605 22.43 2.27 -27.44
N GLY A 606 21.78 3.24 -28.07
CA GLY A 606 20.35 3.50 -28.00
C GLY A 606 19.97 4.64 -27.05
N ALA A 607 20.78 4.92 -26.03
CA ALA A 607 20.56 6.03 -25.12
C ALA A 607 20.70 7.39 -25.83
N VAL A 608 20.08 8.41 -25.26
CA VAL A 608 20.27 9.80 -25.70
C VAL A 608 21.09 10.53 -24.64
N TYR A 609 22.16 11.19 -25.09
CA TYR A 609 22.96 12.07 -24.26
C TYR A 609 22.23 13.40 -24.09
N SER A 610 21.56 13.60 -22.95
CA SER A 610 21.13 14.94 -22.59
C SER A 610 22.36 15.82 -22.30
N GLU A 611 22.19 17.12 -22.06
CA GLU A 611 23.29 18.02 -21.63
C GLU A 611 23.99 17.60 -20.31
N GLU A 612 23.56 16.47 -19.75
CA GLU A 612 24.05 15.83 -18.55
C GLU A 612 24.54 14.42 -18.93
N ASP A 613 25.71 14.02 -18.44
CA ASP A 613 26.26 12.69 -18.70
C ASP A 613 25.51 11.61 -17.87
N LYS A 614 24.22 11.41 -18.14
CA LYS A 614 23.32 10.52 -17.38
C LYS A 614 22.91 9.23 -18.11
N TYR A 615 22.61 9.31 -19.40
CA TYR A 615 22.00 8.21 -20.19
C TYR A 615 20.80 7.57 -19.46
N ASP A 616 19.86 8.39 -18.98
CA ASP A 616 18.67 7.95 -18.23
C ASP A 616 17.68 7.17 -19.13
N ALA A 617 16.98 6.21 -18.54
CA ALA A 617 16.04 5.35 -19.25
C ALA A 617 14.74 6.08 -19.56
N ARG A 618 14.35 7.06 -18.73
CA ARG A 618 13.21 7.93 -19.01
C ARG A 618 13.45 8.78 -20.24
N ASP A 619 14.66 9.35 -20.36
CA ASP A 619 15.04 10.17 -21.51
C ASP A 619 15.07 9.33 -22.79
N ALA A 620 15.61 8.11 -22.71
CA ALA A 620 15.54 7.16 -23.81
C ALA A 620 14.09 6.74 -24.15
N ALA A 621 13.22 6.58 -23.16
CA ALA A 621 11.81 6.28 -23.39
C ALA A 621 11.08 7.45 -24.08
N ALA A 622 11.39 8.68 -23.70
CA ALA A 622 10.86 9.89 -24.32
C ALA A 622 11.36 10.02 -25.77
N ALA A 623 12.66 9.81 -26.00
CA ALA A 623 13.23 9.76 -27.34
C ALA A 623 12.59 8.69 -28.22
N ALA A 624 12.33 7.50 -27.67
CA ALA A 624 11.65 6.41 -28.38
C ALA A 624 10.25 6.85 -28.85
N ALA A 625 9.47 7.53 -28.01
CA ALA A 625 8.17 8.06 -28.38
C ALA A 625 8.27 9.14 -29.48
N VAL A 626 9.19 10.08 -29.34
CA VAL A 626 9.38 11.16 -30.33
C VAL A 626 9.84 10.61 -31.69
N PHE A 627 10.79 9.68 -31.71
CA PHE A 627 11.24 9.05 -32.94
C PHE A 627 10.17 8.16 -33.57
N ALA A 628 9.37 7.45 -32.76
CA ALA A 628 8.23 6.67 -33.26
C ALA A 628 7.20 7.58 -33.97
N ARG A 629 6.93 8.77 -33.43
CA ARG A 629 6.09 9.77 -34.09
C ARG A 629 6.66 10.18 -35.44
N GLN A 630 7.95 10.50 -35.51
CA GLN A 630 8.60 10.88 -36.78
C GLN A 630 8.54 9.76 -37.80
N ALA A 631 8.76 8.51 -37.37
CA ALA A 631 8.62 7.34 -38.23
C ALA A 631 7.19 7.20 -38.78
N SER A 632 6.17 7.43 -37.95
CA SER A 632 4.77 7.38 -38.33
C SER A 632 4.39 8.46 -39.36
N LEU A 633 4.91 9.68 -39.21
CA LEU A 633 4.63 10.79 -40.13
C LEU A 633 5.41 10.74 -41.44
N ALA A 634 6.71 10.42 -41.37
CA ALA A 634 7.61 10.46 -42.53
C ALA A 634 7.65 9.14 -43.31
N GLY A 635 7.25 8.02 -42.70
CA GLY A 635 7.44 6.68 -43.25
C GLY A 635 8.93 6.29 -43.39
N ASP A 636 9.81 6.95 -42.65
CA ASP A 636 11.27 6.79 -42.75
C ASP A 636 11.76 5.64 -41.87
N ALA A 637 12.52 4.72 -42.49
CA ALA A 637 13.13 3.59 -41.80
C ALA A 637 14.18 4.01 -40.77
N GLU A 638 14.87 5.14 -40.95
CA GLU A 638 15.87 5.62 -40.00
C GLU A 638 15.22 5.99 -38.66
N TRP A 639 14.13 6.76 -38.69
CA TRP A 639 13.40 7.13 -37.46
C TRP A 639 12.85 5.91 -36.74
N HIS A 640 12.39 4.91 -37.50
CA HIS A 640 11.93 3.65 -36.94
C HIS A 640 13.05 2.90 -36.21
N GLU A 641 14.24 2.79 -36.82
CA GLU A 641 15.40 2.15 -36.20
C GLU A 641 15.83 2.89 -34.92
N ARG A 642 15.89 4.23 -34.97
CA ARG A 642 16.21 5.07 -33.82
C ARG A 642 15.24 4.86 -32.65
N ALA A 643 13.94 4.78 -32.94
CA ALA A 643 12.91 4.53 -31.92
C ALA A 643 13.10 3.15 -31.25
N LEU A 644 13.37 2.11 -32.05
CA LEU A 644 13.63 0.77 -31.54
C LEU A 644 14.89 0.69 -30.69
N LEU A 645 15.98 1.34 -31.11
CA LEU A 645 17.23 1.38 -30.35
C LEU A 645 17.06 2.07 -28.99
N ALA A 646 16.34 3.20 -28.97
CA ALA A 646 16.03 3.90 -27.73
C ALA A 646 15.19 3.04 -26.78
N ARG A 647 14.12 2.41 -27.28
CA ARG A 647 13.28 1.50 -26.51
C ARG A 647 14.04 0.29 -25.96
N GLN A 648 14.92 -0.31 -26.76
CA GLN A 648 15.77 -1.41 -26.32
C GLN A 648 16.74 -0.99 -25.21
N TYR A 649 17.20 0.25 -25.21
CA TYR A 649 18.03 0.77 -24.12
C TYR A 649 17.23 0.88 -22.82
N VAL A 650 15.96 1.32 -22.87
CA VAL A 650 15.06 1.39 -21.71
C VAL A 650 14.95 0.02 -21.01
N TYR A 651 14.78 -1.07 -21.76
CA TYR A 651 14.63 -2.41 -21.17
C TYR A 651 15.85 -2.87 -20.38
N ARG A 652 17.04 -2.29 -20.62
CA ARG A 652 18.25 -2.66 -19.88
C ARG A 652 18.24 -2.19 -18.42
N SER A 653 17.43 -1.18 -18.10
CA SER A 653 17.30 -0.65 -16.74
C SER A 653 16.13 -1.25 -15.97
N GLN A 654 15.38 -2.19 -16.58
CA GLN A 654 14.33 -2.94 -15.88
C GLN A 654 14.94 -4.01 -14.99
N VAL A 655 14.46 -4.11 -13.75
CA VAL A 655 14.96 -5.10 -12.79
C VAL A 655 14.22 -6.42 -12.95
N HIS A 656 14.94 -7.46 -13.38
CA HIS A 656 14.40 -8.81 -13.51
C HIS A 656 14.84 -9.70 -12.35
N GLU A 657 14.18 -9.53 -11.21
CA GLU A 657 14.39 -10.33 -9.98
C GLU A 657 13.10 -11.07 -9.59
N PRO A 658 12.62 -12.11 -10.32
CA PRO A 658 11.28 -12.70 -10.13
C PRO A 658 10.99 -13.24 -8.73
N GLY A 659 12.03 -13.56 -7.95
CA GLY A 659 11.87 -13.81 -6.52
C GLY A 659 11.47 -12.54 -5.77
N ASN A 660 12.18 -11.43 -6.00
CA ASN A 660 12.07 -10.16 -5.29
C ASN A 660 10.92 -9.28 -5.79
N LEU A 661 9.68 -9.66 -5.48
CA LEU A 661 8.48 -8.89 -5.87
C LEU A 661 8.54 -7.36 -5.61
N PRO A 662 9.16 -6.85 -4.52
CA PRO A 662 9.36 -5.42 -4.30
C PRO A 662 10.27 -4.71 -5.30
N ARG A 663 11.02 -5.44 -6.13
CA ARG A 663 11.93 -4.88 -7.13
C ARG A 663 11.67 -5.37 -8.55
N HIS A 664 11.16 -6.60 -8.69
CA HIS A 664 10.88 -7.21 -9.98
C HIS A 664 9.94 -6.35 -10.83
N GLY A 665 10.35 -6.07 -12.06
CA GLY A 665 9.59 -5.31 -13.04
C GLY A 665 9.76 -3.80 -12.94
N GLY A 666 10.25 -3.28 -11.82
CA GLY A 666 10.52 -1.86 -11.64
C GLY A 666 11.71 -1.37 -12.46
N PHE A 667 11.77 -0.06 -12.71
CA PHE A 667 12.91 0.61 -13.33
C PHE A 667 13.75 1.34 -12.29
N VAL A 668 15.07 1.27 -12.47
CA VAL A 668 16.03 1.92 -11.56
C VAL A 668 16.24 3.39 -11.90
N HIS A 669 16.51 4.18 -10.87
CA HIS A 669 17.08 5.51 -11.05
C HIS A 669 18.57 5.39 -11.39
N MET A 670 19.04 6.04 -12.47
CA MET A 670 20.42 5.85 -12.99
C MET A 670 21.37 7.01 -12.68
N VAL A 671 20.92 8.01 -11.91
CA VAL A 671 21.74 9.16 -11.50
C VAL A 671 21.53 9.51 -10.03
N HIS A 672 22.48 10.25 -9.47
CA HIS A 672 22.32 10.87 -8.15
C HIS A 672 22.88 12.29 -8.16
N GLY A 673 22.23 13.19 -7.43
CA GLY A 673 22.75 14.51 -7.08
C GLY A 673 22.26 15.69 -7.93
N ILE A 674 22.85 16.85 -7.63
CA ILE A 674 22.61 18.16 -8.26
C ILE A 674 23.77 18.44 -9.23
N TRP A 675 23.46 18.98 -10.40
CA TRP A 675 24.45 19.28 -11.44
C TRP A 675 25.56 20.19 -10.90
N GLY A 676 26.82 19.83 -11.18
CA GLY A 676 28.01 20.60 -10.81
C GLY A 676 28.50 20.47 -9.36
N VAL A 677 27.70 19.98 -8.40
CA VAL A 677 28.12 19.89 -6.98
C VAL A 677 28.30 18.45 -6.50
N ASN A 678 27.37 17.54 -6.80
CA ASN A 678 27.40 16.13 -6.36
C ASN A 678 26.82 15.17 -7.41
N PHE A 679 26.88 15.54 -8.70
CA PHE A 679 26.38 14.68 -9.77
C PHE A 679 27.23 13.42 -9.92
N SER A 680 26.58 12.26 -9.92
CA SER A 680 27.20 10.99 -10.26
C SER A 680 26.23 10.08 -10.99
N ARG A 681 26.72 9.43 -12.05
CA ARG A 681 26.03 8.28 -12.64
C ARG A 681 26.12 7.13 -11.65
N LEU A 682 25.02 6.40 -11.53
CA LEU A 682 24.98 5.17 -10.74
C LEU A 682 25.41 4.00 -11.62
N ASP A 683 26.38 3.23 -11.15
CA ASP A 683 26.76 1.96 -11.76
C ASP A 683 26.01 0.81 -11.06
N PRO A 684 25.71 -0.30 -11.75
CA PRO A 684 25.19 -1.50 -11.12
C PRO A 684 26.11 -1.99 -9.98
N PRO A 685 25.56 -2.45 -8.84
CA PRO A 685 24.15 -2.59 -8.54
C PRO A 685 23.47 -1.26 -8.16
N TYR A 686 22.31 -0.97 -8.77
CA TYR A 686 21.55 0.26 -8.53
C TYR A 686 20.89 0.29 -7.13
N PRO A 687 20.79 1.47 -6.49
CA PRO A 687 20.40 1.61 -5.08
C PRO A 687 18.93 1.26 -4.78
N GLY A 688 18.04 1.28 -5.77
CA GLY A 688 16.64 0.84 -5.62
C GLY A 688 15.78 1.11 -6.85
N ILE A 689 14.54 0.61 -6.84
CA ILE A 689 13.52 0.98 -7.83
C ILE A 689 12.99 2.38 -7.53
N ASP A 690 12.82 3.18 -8.57
CA ASP A 690 12.15 4.47 -8.47
C ASP A 690 10.74 4.39 -9.06
N GLY A 691 9.74 4.77 -8.26
CA GLY A 691 8.34 4.67 -8.63
C GLY A 691 7.94 5.71 -9.66
N VAL A 692 8.48 6.93 -9.55
CA VAL A 692 8.25 8.03 -10.51
C VAL A 692 8.77 7.62 -11.88
N ASP A 693 10.00 7.11 -11.93
CA ASP A 693 10.66 6.67 -13.15
C ASP A 693 9.93 5.49 -13.78
N THR A 694 9.57 4.49 -12.97
CA THR A 694 8.80 3.34 -13.42
C THR A 694 7.48 3.77 -14.06
N CYS A 695 6.73 4.67 -13.43
CA CYS A 695 5.46 5.15 -13.96
C CYS A 695 5.64 5.98 -15.23
N ALA A 696 6.60 6.90 -15.25
CA ALA A 696 6.91 7.71 -16.43
C ALA A 696 7.32 6.82 -17.63
N ILE A 697 8.16 5.81 -17.40
CA ILE A 697 8.57 4.85 -18.42
C ILE A 697 7.38 4.04 -18.93
N ILE A 698 6.50 3.53 -18.05
CA ILE A 698 5.26 2.84 -18.48
C ILE A 698 4.45 3.74 -19.43
N HIS A 699 4.25 5.00 -19.05
CA HIS A 699 3.54 5.99 -19.86
C HIS A 699 4.16 6.14 -21.26
N LEU A 700 5.47 6.34 -21.32
CA LEU A 700 6.20 6.58 -22.56
C LEU A 700 6.27 5.32 -23.43
N LEU A 701 6.43 4.12 -22.84
CA LEU A 701 6.39 2.85 -23.57
C LEU A 701 5.01 2.58 -24.17
N CYS A 702 3.93 2.77 -23.40
CA CYS A 702 2.56 2.67 -23.92
C CYS A 702 2.36 3.66 -25.08
N ARG A 703 2.90 4.88 -24.96
CA ARG A 703 2.83 5.88 -26.01
C ARG A 703 3.55 5.46 -27.29
N THR A 704 4.67 4.74 -27.21
CA THR A 704 5.32 4.19 -28.42
C THR A 704 4.41 3.22 -29.18
N VAL A 705 3.58 2.46 -28.45
CA VAL A 705 2.59 1.54 -29.02
C VAL A 705 1.45 2.32 -29.67
N ASP A 706 0.92 3.35 -28.99
CA ASP A 706 -0.11 4.25 -29.53
C ASP A 706 0.34 4.89 -30.87
N LEU A 707 1.65 5.16 -31.01
CA LEU A 707 2.27 5.73 -32.21
C LEU A 707 2.59 4.69 -33.32
N GLY A 708 2.25 3.42 -33.12
CA GLY A 708 2.41 2.36 -34.11
C GLY A 708 3.79 1.70 -34.15
N LEU A 709 4.63 1.89 -33.14
CA LEU A 709 5.89 1.15 -33.03
C LEU A 709 5.59 -0.35 -32.78
N PRO A 710 6.33 -1.31 -33.37
CA PRO A 710 6.04 -2.73 -33.25
C PRO A 710 5.93 -3.18 -31.79
N PHE A 711 4.88 -3.93 -31.46
CA PHE A 711 4.57 -4.37 -30.09
C PHE A 711 4.62 -5.90 -29.99
N GLY A 712 5.79 -6.42 -29.63
CA GLY A 712 6.09 -7.84 -29.49
C GLY A 712 6.04 -8.33 -28.03
N ASP A 713 6.43 -9.58 -27.82
CA ASP A 713 6.34 -10.25 -26.52
C ASP A 713 7.22 -9.62 -25.45
N VAL A 714 8.42 -9.16 -25.83
CA VAL A 714 9.34 -8.45 -24.92
C VAL A 714 8.70 -7.15 -24.42
N ASP A 715 8.04 -6.40 -25.31
CA ASP A 715 7.40 -5.13 -24.96
C ASP A 715 6.18 -5.37 -24.04
N ARG A 716 5.38 -6.41 -24.34
CA ARG A 716 4.26 -6.85 -23.50
C ARG A 716 4.72 -7.24 -22.11
N GLN A 717 5.78 -8.04 -22.02
CA GLN A 717 6.33 -8.49 -20.75
C GLN A 717 6.87 -7.32 -19.93
N ALA A 718 7.64 -6.42 -20.54
CA ALA A 718 8.20 -5.26 -19.86
C ALA A 718 7.10 -4.37 -19.24
N ILE A 719 6.04 -4.04 -20.00
CA ILE A 719 4.91 -3.25 -19.48
C ILE A 719 4.17 -4.01 -18.38
N ARG A 720 3.95 -5.32 -18.55
CA ARG A 720 3.23 -6.17 -17.59
C ARG A 720 3.96 -6.25 -16.24
N GLU A 721 5.27 -6.50 -16.26
CA GLU A 721 6.09 -6.58 -15.05
C GLU A 721 6.15 -5.23 -14.33
N ALA A 722 6.34 -4.14 -15.07
CA ALA A 722 6.38 -2.80 -14.50
C ALA A 722 5.04 -2.38 -13.87
N ALA A 723 3.92 -2.63 -14.55
CA ALA A 723 2.59 -2.36 -14.02
C ALA A 723 2.29 -3.22 -12.78
N GLN A 724 2.70 -4.50 -12.78
CA GLN A 724 2.57 -5.36 -11.60
C GLN A 724 3.39 -4.85 -10.42
N TRP A 725 4.60 -4.33 -10.66
CA TRP A 725 5.39 -3.67 -9.62
C TRP A 725 4.67 -2.46 -9.03
N VAL A 726 4.11 -1.58 -9.87
CA VAL A 726 3.35 -0.41 -9.41
C VAL A 726 2.13 -0.84 -8.58
N ALA A 727 1.40 -1.87 -9.02
CA ALA A 727 0.28 -2.40 -8.24
C ALA A 727 0.73 -2.96 -6.88
N ASN A 728 1.89 -3.62 -6.82
CA ASN A 728 2.46 -4.15 -5.58
C ASN A 728 3.04 -3.05 -4.66
N SER A 729 3.25 -1.84 -5.18
CA SER A 729 3.79 -0.70 -4.42
C SER A 729 2.69 0.10 -3.68
N GLU A 730 1.42 -0.30 -3.82
CA GLU A 730 0.29 0.22 -3.04
C GLU A 730 0.44 -0.20 -1.55
N VAL A 731 0.92 0.71 -0.71
CA VAL A 731 1.18 0.44 0.73
C VAL A 731 -0.03 0.67 1.61
N LEU A 732 -0.95 1.52 1.16
CA LEU A 732 -2.28 1.75 1.70
C LEU A 732 -3.24 1.89 0.50
N PRO A 733 -4.55 1.65 0.66
CA PRO A 733 -5.53 1.89 -0.39
C PRO A 733 -5.34 3.25 -1.08
N GLY A 734 -4.88 3.25 -2.33
CA GLY A 734 -4.62 4.46 -3.14
C GLY A 734 -3.29 5.20 -2.88
N VAL A 735 -2.40 4.68 -2.03
CA VAL A 735 -1.10 5.29 -1.70
C VAL A 735 0.03 4.42 -2.24
N PHE A 736 0.82 4.97 -3.17
CA PHE A 736 1.90 4.26 -3.86
C PHE A 736 3.29 4.74 -3.42
N LEU A 737 4.27 3.83 -3.39
CA LEU A 737 5.64 4.18 -3.04
C LEU A 737 6.27 5.10 -4.09
N HIS A 738 6.77 6.26 -3.65
CA HIS A 738 7.55 7.17 -4.49
C HIS A 738 8.82 6.50 -5.05
N HIS A 739 9.53 5.79 -4.17
CA HIS A 739 10.69 4.98 -4.50
C HIS A 739 10.75 3.84 -3.48
N GLU A 740 11.62 2.86 -3.71
CA GLU A 740 11.89 1.78 -2.76
C GLU A 740 12.25 2.38 -1.38
N GLY A 741 11.48 2.02 -0.34
CA GLY A 741 11.66 2.51 1.03
C GLY A 741 11.04 3.88 1.35
N ALA A 742 10.34 4.55 0.41
CA ALA A 742 9.65 5.81 0.67
C ALA A 742 8.54 5.66 1.74
N ARG A 743 8.31 6.74 2.52
CA ARG A 743 7.42 6.74 3.70
C ARG A 743 6.46 7.92 3.74
N HIS A 744 6.35 8.68 2.66
CA HIS A 744 5.47 9.84 2.59
C HIS A 744 4.40 9.62 1.54
N ASP A 745 3.22 10.17 1.80
CA ASP A 745 2.09 10.17 0.87
C ASP A 745 2.30 11.24 -0.19
N CYS A 746 2.99 10.85 -1.26
CA CYS A 746 3.35 11.72 -2.36
C CYS A 746 2.19 11.81 -3.36
N GLN A 747 1.52 12.96 -3.40
CA GLN A 747 0.41 13.18 -4.33
C GLN A 747 0.82 13.02 -5.80
N ASN A 748 2.02 13.50 -6.14
CA ASN A 748 2.59 13.33 -7.47
C ASN A 748 2.73 11.84 -7.84
N MET A 749 3.31 11.03 -6.95
CA MET A 749 3.46 9.59 -7.17
C MET A 749 2.10 8.89 -7.32
N ASN A 750 1.10 9.26 -6.52
CA ASN A 750 -0.23 8.66 -6.61
C ASN A 750 -0.88 8.91 -7.98
N ALA A 751 -0.76 10.14 -8.50
CA ALA A 751 -1.22 10.48 -9.85
C ALA A 751 -0.46 9.74 -10.96
N LEU A 752 0.86 9.58 -10.80
CA LEU A 752 1.68 8.80 -11.72
C LEU A 752 1.29 7.32 -11.73
N ALA A 753 1.17 6.71 -10.55
CA ALA A 753 0.86 5.29 -10.39
C ALA A 753 -0.52 4.93 -10.95
N LEU A 754 -1.56 5.67 -10.57
CA LEU A 754 -2.92 5.41 -11.06
C LEU A 754 -2.97 5.51 -12.60
N SER A 755 -2.26 6.49 -13.17
CA SER A 755 -2.24 6.76 -14.61
C SER A 755 -1.46 5.68 -15.36
N ALA A 756 -0.33 5.25 -14.81
CA ALA A 756 0.49 4.17 -15.35
C ALA A 756 -0.28 2.84 -15.37
N LEU A 757 -0.97 2.50 -14.28
CA LEU A 757 -1.80 1.29 -14.19
C LEU A 757 -2.95 1.32 -15.21
N ALA A 758 -3.68 2.44 -15.30
CA ALA A 758 -4.78 2.59 -16.25
C ALA A 758 -4.30 2.49 -17.71
N ARG A 759 -3.15 3.10 -18.05
CA ARG A 759 -2.57 3.04 -19.40
C ARG A 759 -2.00 1.68 -19.73
N ALA A 760 -1.26 1.04 -18.82
CA ALA A 760 -0.72 -0.30 -19.03
C ALA A 760 -1.84 -1.31 -19.26
N HIS A 761 -2.90 -1.26 -18.43
CA HIS A 761 -4.08 -2.08 -18.60
C HIS A 761 -4.71 -1.90 -19.98
N ALA A 762 -4.98 -0.65 -20.37
CA ALA A 762 -5.62 -0.37 -21.66
C ALA A 762 -4.75 -0.80 -22.87
N THR A 763 -3.43 -0.60 -22.78
CA THR A 763 -2.47 -0.95 -23.85
C THR A 763 -2.38 -2.47 -24.03
N LEU A 764 -2.26 -3.23 -22.94
CA LEU A 764 -2.20 -4.69 -22.99
C LEU A 764 -3.53 -5.28 -23.48
N THR A 765 -4.66 -4.84 -22.93
CA THR A 765 -5.99 -5.30 -23.35
C THR A 765 -6.27 -4.97 -24.82
N GLY A 766 -5.86 -3.78 -25.28
CA GLY A 766 -5.96 -3.39 -26.70
C GLY A 766 -5.14 -4.28 -27.65
N ALA A 767 -4.07 -4.90 -27.14
CA ALA A 767 -3.26 -5.86 -27.88
C ALA A 767 -3.76 -7.32 -27.76
N GLY A 768 -4.91 -7.56 -27.13
CA GLY A 768 -5.50 -8.89 -26.94
C GLY A 768 -4.94 -9.67 -25.75
N GLU A 769 -4.18 -9.02 -24.86
CA GLU A 769 -3.68 -9.62 -23.63
C GLU A 769 -4.68 -9.52 -22.48
N SER A 770 -4.66 -10.48 -21.55
CA SER A 770 -5.38 -10.36 -20.29
C SER A 770 -4.56 -9.54 -19.30
N ALA A 771 -4.93 -8.27 -19.10
CA ALA A 771 -4.44 -7.44 -18.01
C ALA A 771 -5.31 -7.67 -16.74
N PRO A 772 -4.74 -7.63 -15.52
CA PRO A 772 -5.52 -7.82 -14.29
C PRO A 772 -6.47 -6.65 -13.99
N ASP A 773 -7.75 -6.93 -13.72
CA ASP A 773 -8.74 -5.93 -13.29
C ASP A 773 -8.34 -5.24 -11.97
N ALA A 774 -7.61 -5.94 -11.10
CA ALA A 774 -7.08 -5.41 -9.85
C ALA A 774 -6.20 -4.16 -10.05
N TRP A 775 -5.58 -3.99 -11.23
CA TRP A 775 -4.83 -2.77 -11.55
C TRP A 775 -5.75 -1.56 -11.75
N LEU A 776 -6.91 -1.75 -12.40
CA LEU A 776 -7.91 -0.69 -12.52
C LEU A 776 -8.54 -0.37 -11.17
N GLU A 777 -8.79 -1.37 -10.33
CA GLU A 777 -9.28 -1.16 -8.97
C GLU A 777 -8.28 -0.33 -8.13
N ALA A 778 -6.98 -0.65 -8.21
CA ALA A 778 -5.92 0.13 -7.57
C ALA A 778 -5.85 1.56 -8.13
N ALA A 779 -5.99 1.74 -9.45
CA ALA A 779 -6.05 3.06 -10.06
C ALA A 779 -7.28 3.88 -9.59
N VAL A 780 -8.44 3.25 -9.41
CA VAL A 780 -9.65 3.89 -8.86
C VAL A 780 -9.44 4.34 -7.41
N ARG A 781 -8.84 3.49 -6.58
CA ARG A 781 -8.49 3.86 -5.20
C ARG A 781 -7.48 5.01 -5.18
N GLY A 782 -6.46 4.92 -6.03
CA GLY A 782 -5.46 5.98 -6.22
C GLY A 782 -6.08 7.30 -6.65
N LEU A 783 -7.08 7.28 -7.54
CA LEU A 783 -7.80 8.47 -7.97
C LEU A 783 -8.63 9.06 -6.84
N GLY A 784 -9.37 8.25 -6.10
CA GLY A 784 -10.10 8.71 -4.91
C GLY A 784 -9.18 9.41 -3.92
N HIS A 785 -8.07 8.74 -3.58
CA HIS A 785 -7.06 9.29 -2.66
C HIS A 785 -6.38 10.55 -3.19
N TYR A 786 -6.06 10.62 -4.48
CA TYR A 786 -5.51 11.81 -5.11
C TYR A 786 -6.50 12.98 -5.05
N LEU A 787 -7.77 12.76 -5.40
CA LEU A 787 -8.80 13.81 -5.33
C LEU A 787 -9.03 14.30 -3.89
N ASP A 788 -8.96 13.40 -2.90
CA ASP A 788 -9.01 13.73 -1.48
C ASP A 788 -7.83 14.60 -1.03
N GLY A 789 -6.74 14.63 -1.78
CA GLY A 789 -5.58 15.50 -1.53
C GLY A 789 -5.69 16.91 -2.11
N GLN A 790 -6.70 17.22 -2.94
CA GLN A 790 -6.77 18.53 -3.62
C GLN A 790 -7.27 19.66 -2.72
N GLU A 791 -6.47 20.69 -2.50
CA GLU A 791 -6.89 21.88 -1.76
C GLU A 791 -7.93 22.70 -2.54
N ALA A 792 -8.69 23.55 -1.85
CA ALA A 792 -9.73 24.39 -2.43
C ALA A 792 -9.20 25.36 -3.48
N ILE A 793 -7.93 25.79 -3.36
CA ILE A 793 -7.24 26.58 -4.40
C ILE A 793 -6.91 25.77 -5.66
N GLY A 794 -7.23 24.48 -5.70
CA GLY A 794 -7.03 23.60 -6.85
C GLY A 794 -5.69 22.86 -6.89
N VAL A 795 -4.77 23.13 -5.94
CA VAL A 795 -3.46 22.50 -5.91
C VAL A 795 -3.49 21.14 -5.22
N TRP A 796 -2.64 20.24 -5.70
CA TRP A 796 -2.24 19.03 -4.97
C TRP A 796 -0.84 19.28 -4.39
N PRO A 797 -0.71 19.48 -3.07
CA PRO A 797 0.60 19.67 -2.46
C PRO A 797 1.43 18.39 -2.61
N TYR A 798 2.76 18.52 -2.67
CA TYR A 798 3.66 17.37 -2.86
C TYR A 798 3.44 16.25 -1.83
N ILE A 799 3.18 16.62 -0.57
CA ILE A 799 2.82 15.71 0.52
C ILE A 799 1.37 15.97 0.93
N PHE A 800 0.57 14.91 1.03
CA PHE A 800 -0.84 14.97 1.45
C PHE A 800 -1.01 15.79 2.74
N ALA A 801 -1.94 16.75 2.72
CA ALA A 801 -2.34 17.61 3.85
C ALA A 801 -1.18 18.26 4.63
N GLN A 802 -0.04 18.53 3.99
CA GLN A 802 1.06 19.25 4.62
C GLN A 802 0.68 20.72 4.87
N ALA A 803 0.81 21.18 6.12
CA ALA A 803 0.68 22.60 6.45
C ALA A 803 1.98 23.39 6.17
N GLY A 804 1.87 24.65 5.74
CA GLY A 804 3.00 25.58 5.59
C GLY A 804 3.33 25.95 4.14
N VAL A 805 4.61 26.14 3.82
CA VAL A 805 5.12 26.83 2.61
C VAL A 805 4.61 26.26 1.25
N ARG A 806 4.19 25.00 1.22
CA ARG A 806 3.66 24.32 0.03
C ARG A 806 2.15 24.03 0.07
N GLY A 807 1.46 24.24 1.18
CA GLY A 807 0.02 23.95 1.31
C GLY A 807 -0.77 25.19 1.75
N GLY A 808 -1.96 25.38 1.18
CA GLY A 808 -2.88 26.47 1.50
C GLY A 808 -2.59 27.81 0.80
N ALA A 809 -1.57 27.87 -0.07
CA ALA A 809 -1.14 29.09 -0.75
C ALA A 809 -0.93 28.89 -2.26
N TYR A 810 -1.19 29.94 -3.04
CA TYR A 810 -0.73 30.04 -4.42
C TYR A 810 0.79 30.22 -4.41
N SER A 811 1.51 29.12 -4.31
CA SER A 811 2.96 29.08 -4.16
C SER A 811 3.61 28.47 -5.39
N GLN A 812 4.57 29.17 -5.98
CA GLN A 812 5.38 28.67 -7.08
C GLN A 812 6.09 27.34 -6.73
N ALA A 813 6.33 27.07 -5.44
CA ALA A 813 6.97 25.83 -4.99
C ALA A 813 6.17 24.57 -5.35
N ASN A 814 4.88 24.69 -5.65
CA ASN A 814 4.02 23.57 -6.06
C ASN A 814 4.03 23.32 -7.57
N ILE A 815 4.49 24.27 -8.40
CA ILE A 815 4.43 24.15 -9.87
C ILE A 815 5.02 22.82 -10.37
N PRO A 816 6.20 22.35 -9.93
CA PRO A 816 6.81 21.14 -10.47
C PRO A 816 6.00 19.89 -10.11
N ASP A 817 5.68 19.74 -8.82
CA ASP A 817 5.00 18.57 -8.27
C ASP A 817 3.56 18.47 -8.75
N HIS A 818 2.88 19.62 -8.87
CA HIS A 818 1.55 19.72 -9.44
C HIS A 818 1.55 19.42 -10.94
N GLY A 819 2.56 19.90 -11.67
CA GLY A 819 2.66 19.78 -13.12
C GLY A 819 2.87 18.36 -13.61
N ILE A 820 3.85 17.63 -13.08
CA ILE A 820 4.15 16.28 -13.59
C ILE A 820 3.04 15.27 -13.28
N GLY A 821 2.54 15.22 -12.03
CA GLY A 821 1.46 14.30 -11.66
C GLY A 821 0.19 14.57 -12.47
N MET A 822 -0.19 15.83 -12.62
CA MET A 822 -1.37 16.22 -13.39
C MET A 822 -1.20 15.99 -14.89
N TYR A 823 -0.02 16.29 -15.46
CA TYR A 823 0.28 15.98 -16.85
C TYR A 823 0.01 14.50 -17.13
N HIS A 824 0.59 13.59 -16.33
CA HIS A 824 0.38 12.15 -16.51
C HIS A 824 -1.08 11.73 -16.31
N LEU A 825 -1.78 12.30 -15.32
CA LEU A 825 -3.22 12.10 -15.13
C LEU A 825 -4.02 12.49 -16.37
N THR A 826 -3.71 13.62 -17.02
CA THR A 826 -4.43 14.05 -18.23
C THR A 826 -4.37 13.00 -19.34
N ARG A 827 -3.29 12.21 -19.40
CA ARG A 827 -3.10 11.17 -20.42
C ARG A 827 -3.91 9.89 -20.14
N ALA A 828 -4.54 9.79 -18.96
CA ALA A 828 -5.39 8.66 -18.56
C ALA A 828 -6.88 9.04 -18.47
N LEU A 829 -7.25 10.32 -18.66
CA LEU A 829 -8.61 10.83 -18.42
C LEU A 829 -9.69 10.19 -19.29
N GLU A 830 -9.37 9.70 -20.48
CA GLU A 830 -10.34 9.07 -21.38
C GLU A 830 -10.59 7.60 -21.05
N ARG A 831 -9.83 7.02 -20.13
CA ARG A 831 -9.89 5.59 -19.82
C ARG A 831 -10.97 5.34 -18.77
N VAL A 832 -11.86 4.38 -19.01
CA VAL A 832 -12.79 3.88 -17.97
C VAL A 832 -11.99 3.03 -16.98
N PRO A 833 -12.22 3.14 -15.66
CA PRO A 833 -13.25 3.94 -14.97
C PRO A 833 -12.85 5.39 -14.61
N ILE A 834 -11.62 5.83 -14.88
CA ILE A 834 -11.10 7.18 -14.51
C ILE A 834 -12.02 8.30 -15.02
N ALA A 835 -12.39 8.27 -16.30
CA ALA A 835 -13.22 9.28 -16.94
C ALA A 835 -14.56 9.54 -16.23
N ALA A 836 -15.11 8.50 -15.58
CA ALA A 836 -16.42 8.50 -14.95
C ALA A 836 -16.37 8.80 -13.45
N PHE A 837 -15.18 9.07 -12.90
CA PHE A 837 -15.02 9.23 -11.45
C PHE A 837 -15.73 10.50 -10.95
N PRO A 838 -16.61 10.40 -9.92
CA PRO A 838 -17.34 11.55 -9.40
C PRO A 838 -16.41 12.68 -8.92
N GLY A 839 -16.72 13.92 -9.28
CA GLY A 839 -15.95 15.09 -8.85
C GLY A 839 -14.65 15.37 -9.61
N LEU A 840 -14.19 14.45 -10.46
CA LEU A 840 -12.93 14.61 -11.22
C LEU A 840 -12.92 15.89 -12.07
N ARG A 841 -13.98 16.14 -12.85
CA ARG A 841 -14.09 17.33 -13.71
C ARG A 841 -13.97 18.64 -12.92
N GLU A 842 -14.66 18.71 -11.77
CA GLU A 842 -14.63 19.89 -10.91
C GLU A 842 -13.22 20.11 -10.32
N ALA A 843 -12.56 19.03 -9.90
CA ALA A 843 -11.19 19.09 -9.41
C ALA A 843 -10.22 19.58 -10.49
N LEU A 844 -10.29 19.03 -11.70
CA LEU A 844 -9.42 19.46 -12.81
C LEU A 844 -9.67 20.92 -13.20
N ARG A 845 -10.92 21.39 -13.17
CA ARG A 845 -11.24 22.81 -13.39
C ARG A 845 -10.58 23.70 -12.33
N ARG A 846 -10.63 23.33 -11.04
CA ARG A 846 -9.93 24.07 -9.98
C ARG A 846 -8.40 24.08 -10.20
N ALA A 847 -7.82 22.97 -10.65
CA ALA A 847 -6.39 22.91 -10.96
C ALA A 847 -6.01 23.85 -12.13
N ALA A 848 -6.86 23.94 -13.16
CA ALA A 848 -6.66 24.91 -14.24
C ALA A 848 -6.77 26.37 -13.75
N CYS A 849 -7.73 26.66 -12.87
CA CYS A 849 -7.84 27.95 -12.18
C CYS A 849 -6.58 28.28 -11.34
N TRP A 850 -5.95 27.28 -10.73
CA TRP A 850 -4.71 27.47 -9.97
C TRP A 850 -3.57 27.99 -10.85
N TYR A 851 -3.42 27.45 -12.07
CA TYR A 851 -2.44 27.97 -13.03
C TYR A 851 -2.73 29.41 -13.48
N LEU A 852 -4.00 29.79 -13.66
CA LEU A 852 -4.34 31.19 -13.95
C LEU A 852 -3.91 32.12 -12.80
N CYS A 853 -4.07 31.68 -11.56
CA CYS A 853 -3.57 32.44 -10.41
C CYS A 853 -2.05 32.54 -10.42
N LEU A 854 -1.31 31.51 -10.84
CA LEU A 854 0.16 31.44 -10.86
C LEU A 854 0.80 32.08 -12.10
N ALA A 855 0.01 32.37 -13.14
CA ALA A 855 0.46 33.06 -14.33
C ALA A 855 0.66 34.55 -14.07
N TRP A 856 1.56 35.19 -14.80
CA TRP A 856 1.78 36.64 -14.74
C TRP A 856 2.25 37.18 -16.10
N ALA A 857 2.04 38.47 -16.32
CA ALA A 857 2.50 39.15 -17.54
C ALA A 857 4.00 39.50 -17.43
N ASP A 858 4.82 38.92 -18.30
CA ASP A 858 6.23 39.26 -18.45
C ASP A 858 6.44 40.05 -19.75
N GLY A 859 6.26 41.37 -19.66
CA GLY A 859 6.24 42.25 -20.83
C GLY A 859 5.07 41.89 -21.74
N ASP A 860 5.36 41.48 -22.98
CA ASP A 860 4.38 41.11 -23.99
C ASP A 860 4.06 39.60 -24.04
N THR A 861 4.63 38.79 -23.15
CA THR A 861 4.37 37.35 -23.02
C THR A 861 3.78 37.01 -21.65
N ILE A 862 3.23 35.80 -21.48
CA ILE A 862 2.73 35.29 -20.18
C ILE A 862 3.60 34.13 -19.72
N ASP A 863 4.06 34.17 -18.47
CA ASP A 863 4.86 33.11 -17.84
C ASP A 863 4.22 32.65 -16.53
N LEU A 864 4.74 31.58 -15.94
CA LEU A 864 4.45 31.17 -14.56
C LEU A 864 5.39 31.87 -13.59
N GLU A 865 4.92 32.13 -12.38
CA GLU A 865 5.75 32.65 -11.30
C GLU A 865 6.90 31.70 -10.94
N TYR A 866 8.03 32.28 -10.53
CA TYR A 866 9.19 31.54 -10.03
C TYR A 866 10.05 32.42 -9.11
N GLY A 867 10.87 31.77 -8.28
CA GLY A 867 11.69 32.46 -7.28
C GLY A 867 12.80 33.30 -7.91
N LYS A 868 12.63 34.63 -7.88
CA LYS A 868 13.58 35.63 -8.41
C LYS A 868 14.54 36.21 -7.36
N GLN A 869 14.38 35.83 -6.09
CA GLN A 869 15.14 36.43 -4.98
C GLN A 869 16.65 36.14 -5.12
N ALA A 870 17.47 37.18 -5.00
CA ALA A 870 18.93 37.09 -5.10
C ALA A 870 19.57 36.29 -3.95
N GLU A 871 18.85 36.11 -2.84
CA GLU A 871 19.29 35.38 -1.65
C GLU A 871 19.25 33.86 -1.84
N LEU A 872 18.51 33.35 -2.84
CA LEU A 872 18.44 31.93 -3.21
C LEU A 872 19.73 31.42 -3.89
N ARG A 873 20.87 32.11 -3.73
CA ARG A 873 22.15 31.72 -4.32
C ARG A 873 22.60 30.37 -3.74
N GLY A 874 22.37 29.30 -4.50
CA GLY A 874 22.74 27.92 -4.16
C GLY A 874 21.56 26.97 -3.94
N ASP A 875 20.33 27.48 -3.78
CA ASP A 875 19.13 26.64 -3.63
C ASP A 875 18.49 26.31 -4.98
N ILE A 876 17.97 25.09 -5.12
CA ILE A 876 17.22 24.68 -6.32
C ILE A 876 15.87 25.41 -6.35
N CYS A 877 15.69 26.27 -7.35
CA CYS A 877 14.43 26.96 -7.60
C CYS A 877 13.59 26.14 -8.58
N PHE A 878 12.91 25.08 -8.11
CA PHE A 878 12.23 24.16 -9.03
C PHE A 878 11.20 24.84 -9.95
N SER A 879 10.48 25.84 -9.45
CA SER A 879 9.54 26.64 -10.25
C SER A 879 10.18 27.35 -11.44
N GLY A 880 11.51 27.52 -11.45
CA GLY A 880 12.24 28.17 -12.52
C GLY A 880 12.66 27.25 -13.65
N PHE A 881 12.53 25.92 -13.53
CA PHE A 881 12.81 25.01 -14.64
C PHE A 881 11.86 25.30 -15.81
N THR A 882 12.38 25.32 -17.03
CA THR A 882 11.57 25.60 -18.21
C THR A 882 10.61 24.43 -18.48
N TRP A 883 11.01 23.19 -18.16
CA TRP A 883 10.13 22.00 -18.14
C TRP A 883 8.81 22.17 -17.38
N CYS A 884 8.79 22.99 -16.32
CA CYS A 884 7.55 23.32 -15.60
C CYS A 884 6.53 24.06 -16.48
N ARG A 885 6.98 24.83 -17.50
CA ARG A 885 6.07 25.46 -18.47
C ARG A 885 5.52 24.44 -19.45
N PHE A 886 6.33 23.48 -19.90
CA PHE A 886 5.87 22.42 -20.80
C PHE A 886 4.81 21.54 -20.14
N THR A 887 5.07 21.07 -18.91
CA THR A 887 4.10 20.25 -18.16
C THR A 887 2.80 21.01 -17.90
N ALA A 888 2.87 22.28 -17.50
CA ALA A 888 1.70 23.13 -17.33
C ALA A 888 0.94 23.34 -18.65
N ALA A 889 1.63 23.68 -19.74
CA ALA A 889 1.00 23.93 -21.03
C ALA A 889 0.33 22.68 -21.61
N ALA A 890 1.02 21.54 -21.60
CA ALA A 890 0.47 20.25 -22.05
C ALA A 890 -0.78 19.88 -21.24
N THR A 891 -0.71 20.07 -19.92
CA THR A 891 -1.86 19.86 -19.03
C THR A 891 -3.02 20.78 -19.40
N LEU A 892 -2.80 22.09 -19.48
CA LEU A 892 -3.84 23.08 -19.72
C LEU A 892 -4.52 22.91 -21.08
N ILE A 893 -3.75 22.61 -22.13
CA ILE A 893 -4.29 22.33 -23.47
C ILE A 893 -5.19 21.08 -23.43
N SER A 894 -4.72 20.01 -22.77
CA SER A 894 -5.52 18.79 -22.59
C SER A 894 -6.79 19.03 -21.80
N LEU A 895 -6.72 19.78 -20.70
CA LEU A 895 -7.88 20.14 -19.90
C LEU A 895 -8.88 20.98 -20.70
N GLY A 896 -8.40 21.88 -21.56
CA GLY A 896 -9.24 22.61 -22.50
C GLY A 896 -10.00 21.72 -23.48
N ARG A 897 -9.52 20.51 -23.77
CA ARG A 897 -10.25 19.49 -24.55
C ARG A 897 -11.20 18.69 -23.68
N PHE A 898 -10.78 18.30 -22.48
CA PHE A 898 -11.54 17.40 -21.60
C PHE A 898 -12.71 18.07 -20.85
N LEU A 899 -12.52 19.30 -20.38
CA LEU A 899 -13.52 20.04 -19.59
C LEU A 899 -14.66 20.57 -20.45
N ASP A 900 -14.36 20.94 -21.70
CA ASP A 900 -15.32 21.53 -22.66
C ASP A 900 -16.11 22.72 -22.05
N ASP A 901 -15.42 23.56 -21.28
CA ASP A 901 -15.96 24.75 -20.65
C ASP A 901 -15.35 26.03 -21.29
N PRO A 902 -15.87 27.24 -20.99
CA PRO A 902 -15.41 28.48 -21.63
C PRO A 902 -14.09 29.02 -21.05
N GLY A 903 -13.37 28.26 -20.23
CA GLY A 903 -12.14 28.72 -19.62
C GLY A 903 -10.99 28.90 -20.62
N PRO A 904 -10.06 29.85 -20.38
CA PRO A 904 -8.98 30.19 -21.31
C PRO A 904 -7.79 29.21 -21.23
N TRP A 905 -8.04 27.92 -20.98
CA TRP A 905 -7.01 26.92 -20.67
C TRP A 905 -6.05 26.71 -21.85
N ARG A 906 -6.61 26.55 -23.06
CA ARG A 906 -5.83 26.37 -24.29
C ARG A 906 -4.99 27.61 -24.58
N GLN A 907 -5.57 28.79 -24.42
CA GLN A 907 -4.89 30.08 -24.60
C GLN A 907 -3.74 30.22 -23.61
N LEU A 908 -3.95 29.90 -22.33
CA LEU A 908 -2.87 29.94 -21.34
C LEU A 908 -1.73 29.00 -21.69
N GLY A 909 -2.03 27.75 -22.07
CA GLY A 909 -1.01 26.80 -22.51
C GLY A 909 -0.20 27.31 -23.71
N LEU A 910 -0.87 27.87 -24.72
CA LEU A 910 -0.21 28.47 -25.88
C LEU A 910 0.64 29.69 -25.51
N SER A 911 0.16 30.58 -24.64
CA SER A 911 0.94 31.75 -24.20
C SER A 911 2.19 31.36 -23.40
N LEU A 912 2.13 30.28 -22.60
CA LEU A 912 3.30 29.74 -21.92
C LEU A 912 4.35 29.23 -22.93
N MET A 913 3.91 28.56 -24.01
CA MET A 913 4.81 28.11 -25.07
C MET A 913 5.36 29.26 -25.91
N GLU A 914 4.57 30.30 -26.15
CA GLU A 914 5.05 31.55 -26.75
C GLU A 914 6.17 32.16 -25.91
N HIS A 915 5.99 32.26 -24.58
CA HIS A 915 7.02 32.74 -23.68
C HIS A 915 8.29 31.91 -23.77
N VAL A 916 8.18 30.57 -23.75
CA VAL A 916 9.32 29.68 -23.92
C VAL A 916 10.02 29.94 -25.24
N ARG A 917 9.29 29.98 -26.36
CA ARG A 917 9.87 30.22 -27.70
C ARG A 917 10.58 31.57 -27.79
N ARG A 918 10.01 32.62 -27.21
CA ARG A 918 10.52 34.00 -27.37
C ARG A 918 11.64 34.35 -26.39
N LYS A 919 11.62 33.78 -25.18
CA LYS A 919 12.54 34.19 -24.10
C LYS A 919 13.44 33.08 -23.58
N ARG A 920 13.11 31.81 -23.84
CA ARG A 920 13.83 30.63 -23.33
C ARG A 920 14.31 29.71 -24.43
N TRP A 921 14.21 30.13 -25.69
CA TRP A 921 14.71 29.38 -26.84
C TRP A 921 16.01 29.96 -27.35
N GLN A 922 16.97 29.10 -27.64
CA GLN A 922 18.27 29.44 -28.19
C GLN A 922 18.50 28.65 -29.48
N THR A 923 19.12 29.28 -30.46
CA THR A 923 19.46 28.66 -31.76
C THR A 923 20.93 28.84 -32.13
N SER A 924 21.69 29.50 -31.27
CA SER A 924 23.07 29.92 -31.55
C SER A 924 24.10 28.92 -31.05
N ASP A 925 23.73 28.02 -30.14
CA ASP A 925 24.64 27.06 -29.52
C ASP A 925 24.20 25.61 -29.78
N PRO A 926 24.80 24.91 -30.76
CA PRO A 926 24.46 23.52 -31.05
C PRO A 926 24.96 22.52 -29.99
N GLU A 927 25.86 22.95 -29.09
CA GLU A 927 26.35 22.12 -27.98
C GLU A 927 25.35 22.04 -26.83
N HIS A 928 24.31 22.88 -26.83
CA HIS A 928 23.25 22.91 -25.83
C HIS A 928 21.87 22.64 -26.46
N ALA A 929 20.87 22.28 -25.65
CA ALA A 929 19.51 22.07 -26.09
C ALA A 929 18.89 23.38 -26.62
N PRO A 930 18.01 23.35 -27.63
CA PRO A 930 17.31 24.55 -28.11
C PRO A 930 16.52 25.28 -27.01
N VAL A 931 16.15 24.56 -25.96
CA VAL A 931 15.45 25.08 -24.80
C VAL A 931 16.43 25.33 -23.65
N VAL A 932 16.40 26.52 -23.06
CA VAL A 932 17.18 26.84 -21.86
C VAL A 932 16.57 26.12 -20.66
N ALA A 933 17.39 25.37 -19.91
CA ALA A 933 16.94 24.51 -18.81
C ALA A 933 16.29 25.26 -17.63
N HIS A 934 16.65 26.52 -17.42
CA HIS A 934 16.18 27.25 -16.25
C HIS A 934 16.05 28.75 -16.50
N ALA A 935 15.02 29.37 -15.90
CA ALA A 935 14.72 30.79 -16.03
C ALA A 935 15.83 31.71 -15.47
N ARG A 936 16.67 31.16 -14.58
CA ARG A 936 17.85 31.77 -13.96
C ARG A 936 19.11 31.01 -14.40
N PRO A 937 20.01 31.60 -15.21
CA PRO A 937 21.22 30.93 -15.68
C PRO A 937 22.17 30.50 -14.55
N GLU A 938 22.11 31.14 -13.38
CA GLU A 938 22.98 30.88 -12.24
C GLU A 938 22.43 29.83 -11.26
N ALA A 939 21.22 29.32 -11.46
CA ALA A 939 20.61 28.35 -10.55
C ALA A 939 21.21 26.95 -10.76
N PRO A 940 21.44 26.18 -9.69
CA PRO A 940 21.85 24.79 -9.83
C PRO A 940 20.73 23.96 -10.47
N LEU A 941 21.08 23.11 -11.42
CA LEU A 941 20.12 22.21 -12.08
C LEU A 941 20.01 20.89 -11.32
N ALA A 942 18.79 20.37 -11.23
CA ALA A 942 18.53 19.03 -10.73
C ALA A 942 18.41 18.08 -11.91
N THR A 943 19.09 16.94 -11.82
CA THR A 943 19.38 16.02 -12.93
C THR A 943 18.17 15.29 -13.51
N TRP A 944 17.03 15.44 -12.86
CA TRP A 944 15.75 14.88 -13.26
C TRP A 944 14.77 15.94 -13.83
N CYS A 945 15.10 17.24 -13.79
CA CYS A 945 14.11 18.29 -14.02
C CYS A 945 13.99 18.80 -15.47
N GLN A 946 14.90 18.51 -16.40
CA GLN A 946 14.68 18.88 -17.80
C GLN A 946 15.54 18.08 -18.80
N THR A 947 14.88 17.55 -19.83
CA THR A 947 15.51 16.99 -21.03
C THR A 947 14.66 17.31 -22.26
N ALA A 948 15.33 17.63 -23.37
CA ALA A 948 14.66 18.06 -24.60
C ALA A 948 13.71 17.00 -25.17
N GLU A 949 13.99 15.71 -24.92
CA GLU A 949 13.19 14.59 -25.34
C GLU A 949 11.79 14.64 -24.70
N TRP A 950 11.71 14.99 -23.41
CA TRP A 950 10.43 15.14 -22.71
C TRP A 950 9.64 16.34 -23.20
N ASP A 951 10.33 17.47 -23.38
CA ASP A 951 9.75 18.69 -23.94
C ASP A 951 9.18 18.40 -25.35
N ALA A 952 9.87 17.60 -26.16
CA ALA A 952 9.39 17.15 -27.47
C ALA A 952 8.17 16.22 -27.38
N VAL A 953 8.12 15.27 -26.42
CA VAL A 953 6.91 14.46 -26.19
C VAL A 953 5.72 15.36 -25.88
N MET A 954 5.89 16.30 -24.95
CA MET A 954 4.81 17.21 -24.55
C MET A 954 4.35 18.12 -25.68
N LEU A 955 5.26 18.63 -26.53
CA LEU A 955 4.88 19.37 -27.75
C LEU A 955 4.09 18.51 -28.73
N SER A 956 4.52 17.28 -28.98
CA SER A 956 3.76 16.34 -29.83
C SER A 956 2.33 16.19 -29.33
N GLU A 957 2.17 15.98 -28.03
CA GLU A 957 0.88 15.76 -27.43
C GLU A 957 0.01 17.02 -27.39
N MET A 958 0.62 18.21 -27.18
CA MET A 958 -0.07 19.49 -27.30
C MET A 958 -0.61 19.70 -28.72
N ILE A 959 0.17 19.37 -29.75
CA ILE A 959 -0.25 19.46 -31.16
C ILE A 959 -1.45 18.55 -31.41
N GLU A 960 -1.43 17.33 -30.87
CA GLU A 960 -2.54 16.37 -30.99
C GLU A 960 -3.80 16.81 -30.25
N ASP A 961 -3.67 17.36 -29.05
CA ASP A 961 -4.81 17.86 -28.27
C ASP A 961 -5.42 19.15 -28.88
N LEU A 962 -4.69 19.87 -29.73
CA LEU A 962 -5.15 21.06 -30.47
C LEU A 962 -5.75 20.73 -31.85
N ALA A 963 -5.47 19.56 -32.40
CA ALA A 963 -6.00 19.08 -33.67
C ALA A 963 -7.43 18.54 -33.51
#